data_AF-K3WX58-F1
#
_entry.id   AF-K3WX58-F1
#
_cell.length_a   1.000
_cell.length_b   1.000
_cell.length_c   1.000
_cell.angle_alpha   90.00
_cell.angle_beta   90.00
_cell.angle_gamma   90.00
#
_symmetry.space_group_name_H-M   'P 1'
#
loop_
_entity.id
_entity.type
_entity.pdbx_description
1 polymer ?
#
loop_
_entity_poly.entity_id
_entity_poly.type
_entity_poly.pdbx_seq_one_letter_code
_entity_poly.pdbx_strand_id
1 'polypeptide(L)'
;EDALLHVRTLLKAAKHHAIPHSNAAVHVDDNVLSKVGEISVLASEIRECLEQVVKQQGSNVLERKKFDPLQPSTHESDAWSTSLATKAVPANSSQPSVWSGFYNKTLRERFDVLSLMYPRLGRIKQNEPQDVPIESADPVGKLGELPMRTANLMIENCIGVIGIPLGLGLNFVIDGKSLSVPMAVEEPSVVAAASSAAKLVASFGGGFHTATSGNIMTSQIQLVDTPDIETAVKAIADNRERLLAFANTSLCPNMKQRGGGALDIYCRVVSEASRSKFSHRDHNLHWYVPCDDEVVISASESRAQYLVVHIDVDVCEAMGANIVNTVAEGLSDEVSKLTKSRCGLRILTNLCMQRRARSTFEIPVKKLGWKGVDGEDVAQRIVEAYNFAAIDPYRAVTNNKGIMNGVDSVALATGQDWRAIEAAAHCYASRYGQYTSLSHYEITSNTDGVRVLRGKLEFPIAVGSKGGALQTHPGYTATHAILQQPSARALSSIILSVGLAQNFAAIRAIAITGIQKGHMALHARNIAVAAGAPSELVSELCTYMLGRKSINIGTAKEYLHAHAVFSEIQSNSPPISPVPVTLPSMFYVEIPVPHLEGTISLNIAFESINKHPQYIAIMAPPKANGDATSSATLTSIQRQLLGDKGYNQLEKMFMFLASMRSILISDDAGDDREEMKSRANLALQNKLQLLSILLNILAYRLMEVRSQSVSEFMRKILECGDIRTMDVKRCRSILADVPSSDEVLSTGLPLFLALWQVFHYHIEQEVPHTLLQKRLMQEQWRLLNSIVESYELGLANEPSSSGLLTNDAGCDLSEGFLAYMSVQAKRWQATLLLLIDSLALASEVLTPERLDFLNRIGEYMEWEGTIAHDLARYTRAVTERVPNAFVFWLKQKGLHAADGEDFVDEFHRATDLYAATKWKAILQDRESVAARVFSLPAVERVVHLIRGIYGERSGRRSRKESF
;
A
#
# COMPACT_ATOMS: atom_id res chain seq x y z
N GLU A 1 -20.44 -48.94 -36.31
CA GLU A 1 -19.53 -48.70 -37.46
C GLU A 1 -18.11 -49.17 -37.18
N ASP A 2 -17.60 -48.98 -35.96
CA ASP A 2 -16.27 -49.44 -35.58
C ASP A 2 -16.05 -50.94 -35.73
N ALA A 3 -17.04 -51.78 -35.43
CA ALA A 3 -16.94 -53.23 -35.66
C ALA A 3 -16.80 -53.59 -37.17
N LEU A 4 -17.53 -52.88 -38.05
CA LEU A 4 -17.45 -53.07 -39.51
C LEU A 4 -16.14 -52.52 -40.09
N LEU A 5 -15.65 -51.40 -39.55
CA LEU A 5 -14.35 -50.83 -39.89
C LEU A 5 -13.22 -51.76 -39.45
N HIS A 6 -13.33 -52.35 -38.25
CA HIS A 6 -12.37 -53.31 -37.72
C HIS A 6 -12.31 -54.60 -38.55
N VAL A 7 -13.46 -55.15 -38.94
CA VAL A 7 -13.54 -56.33 -39.83
C VAL A 7 -13.01 -56.02 -41.24
N ARG A 8 -13.32 -54.85 -41.82
CA ARG A 8 -12.74 -54.41 -43.11
C ARG A 8 -11.23 -54.19 -43.04
N THR A 9 -10.72 -53.73 -41.91
CA THR A 9 -9.29 -53.51 -41.68
C THR A 9 -8.56 -54.84 -41.54
N LEU A 10 -9.15 -55.81 -40.82
CA LEU A 10 -8.63 -57.19 -40.71
C LEU A 10 -8.63 -57.91 -42.07
N LEU A 11 -9.68 -57.75 -42.89
CA LEU A 11 -9.74 -58.31 -44.25
C LEU A 11 -8.72 -57.66 -45.21
N LYS A 12 -8.46 -56.36 -45.05
CA LYS A 12 -7.38 -55.66 -45.79
C LYS A 12 -5.99 -56.12 -45.35
N ALA A 13 -5.78 -56.34 -44.05
CA ALA A 13 -4.53 -56.86 -43.51
C ALA A 13 -4.27 -58.30 -44.00
N ALA A 14 -5.29 -59.15 -44.03
CA ALA A 14 -5.21 -60.51 -44.57
C ALA A 14 -4.86 -60.54 -46.08
N LYS A 15 -5.34 -59.56 -46.87
CA LYS A 15 -4.97 -59.42 -48.29
C LYS A 15 -3.54 -58.89 -48.52
N HIS A 16 -2.98 -58.14 -47.59
CA HIS A 16 -1.65 -57.51 -47.74
C HIS A 16 -0.48 -58.36 -47.22
N HIS A 17 -0.71 -59.42 -46.46
CA HIS A 17 0.34 -60.33 -45.95
C HIS A 17 0.62 -61.57 -46.80
N ALA A 18 0.15 -61.61 -48.06
CA ALA A 18 0.55 -62.66 -49.01
C ALA A 18 2.00 -62.42 -49.49
N ILE A 19 2.98 -63.06 -48.82
CA ILE A 19 4.38 -63.15 -49.24
C ILE A 19 4.50 -64.20 -50.37
N PRO A 20 5.31 -63.97 -51.42
CA PRO A 20 5.30 -64.75 -52.65
C PRO A 20 6.17 -66.02 -52.54
N HIS A 21 5.78 -67.01 -51.75
CA HIS A 21 6.35 -68.36 -51.88
C HIS A 21 5.33 -69.45 -51.49
N SER A 22 5.16 -70.40 -52.41
CA SER A 22 4.34 -71.62 -52.38
C SER A 22 2.88 -71.51 -52.88
N ASN A 23 2.57 -72.38 -53.86
CA ASN A 23 1.28 -72.57 -54.53
C ASN A 23 0.22 -73.15 -53.58
N ALA A 24 -0.34 -72.34 -52.69
CA ALA A 24 -1.61 -72.65 -52.04
C ALA A 24 -2.47 -71.38 -52.03
N ALA A 25 -3.48 -71.36 -52.91
CA ALA A 25 -4.48 -70.30 -52.92
C ALA A 25 -5.21 -70.29 -51.57
N VAL A 26 -5.00 -69.24 -50.77
CA VAL A 26 -5.85 -68.97 -49.60
C VAL A 26 -7.21 -68.52 -50.14
N HIS A 27 -8.14 -69.46 -50.27
CA HIS A 27 -9.54 -69.16 -50.51
C HIS A 27 -10.07 -68.42 -49.27
N VAL A 28 -10.32 -67.12 -49.42
CA VAL A 28 -11.23 -66.42 -48.51
C VAL A 28 -12.60 -67.04 -48.76
N ASP A 29 -13.13 -67.75 -47.77
CA ASP A 29 -14.40 -68.45 -47.85
C ASP A 29 -15.51 -67.49 -48.31
N ASP A 30 -16.12 -67.78 -49.47
CA ASP A 30 -17.15 -66.93 -50.09
C ASP A 30 -18.35 -66.72 -49.14
N ASN A 31 -18.56 -67.63 -48.18
CA ASN A 31 -19.54 -67.47 -47.10
C ASN A 31 -19.24 -66.28 -46.18
N VAL A 32 -17.96 -65.97 -45.93
CA VAL A 32 -17.56 -64.83 -45.09
C VAL A 32 -17.76 -63.53 -45.84
N LEU A 33 -17.46 -63.50 -47.13
CA LEU A 33 -17.72 -62.33 -47.99
C LEU A 33 -19.23 -62.08 -48.16
N SER A 34 -20.04 -63.14 -48.32
CA SER A 34 -21.51 -63.04 -48.35
C SER A 34 -22.06 -62.47 -47.05
N LYS A 35 -21.64 -63.01 -45.89
CA LYS A 35 -22.08 -62.52 -44.58
C LYS A 35 -21.64 -61.08 -44.29
N VAL A 36 -20.47 -60.66 -44.75
CA VAL A 36 -20.04 -59.25 -44.66
C VAL A 36 -20.90 -58.35 -45.55
N GLY A 37 -21.32 -58.84 -46.72
CA GLY A 37 -22.31 -58.18 -47.58
C GLY A 37 -23.66 -58.02 -46.89
N GLU A 38 -24.21 -59.11 -46.35
CA GLU A 38 -25.48 -59.14 -45.59
C GLU A 38 -25.44 -58.19 -44.38
N ILE A 39 -24.35 -58.18 -43.61
CA ILE A 39 -24.18 -57.26 -42.47
C ILE A 39 -24.11 -55.81 -42.95
N SER A 40 -23.51 -55.54 -44.11
CA SER A 40 -23.45 -54.18 -44.68
C SER A 40 -24.81 -53.71 -45.16
N VAL A 41 -25.64 -54.60 -45.72
CA VAL A 41 -27.03 -54.32 -46.12
C VAL A 41 -27.89 -54.07 -44.88
N LEU A 42 -27.83 -54.96 -43.89
CA LEU A 42 -28.55 -54.80 -42.62
C LEU A 42 -28.15 -53.51 -41.89
N ALA A 43 -26.86 -53.15 -41.92
CA ALA A 43 -26.39 -51.88 -41.37
C ALA A 43 -26.87 -50.65 -42.15
N SER A 44 -27.14 -50.78 -43.46
CA SER A 44 -27.74 -49.74 -44.28
C SER A 44 -29.24 -49.60 -43.99
N GLU A 45 -29.95 -50.72 -43.89
CA GLU A 45 -31.38 -50.76 -43.54
C GLU A 45 -31.61 -50.23 -42.13
N ILE A 46 -30.76 -50.58 -41.15
CA ILE A 46 -30.79 -50.00 -39.80
C ILE A 46 -30.54 -48.49 -39.85
N ARG A 47 -29.68 -48.00 -40.77
CA ARG A 47 -29.40 -46.57 -40.96
C ARG A 47 -30.61 -45.84 -41.52
N GLU A 48 -31.26 -46.40 -42.54
CA GLU A 48 -32.50 -45.87 -43.11
C GLU A 48 -33.64 -45.90 -42.08
N CYS A 49 -33.75 -46.98 -41.31
CA CYS A 49 -34.75 -47.08 -40.24
C CYS A 49 -34.45 -46.08 -39.12
N LEU A 50 -33.19 -45.85 -38.75
CA LEU A 50 -32.77 -44.80 -37.82
C LEU A 50 -33.02 -43.40 -38.38
N GLU A 51 -32.78 -43.16 -39.67
CA GLU A 51 -33.07 -41.88 -40.32
C GLU A 51 -34.58 -41.63 -40.41
N GLN A 52 -35.39 -42.66 -40.62
CA GLN A 52 -36.85 -42.59 -40.60
C GLN A 52 -37.37 -42.40 -39.17
N VAL A 53 -36.79 -43.06 -38.16
CA VAL A 53 -37.11 -42.84 -36.73
C VAL A 53 -36.65 -41.45 -36.28
N VAL A 54 -35.53 -40.94 -36.77
CA VAL A 54 -35.05 -39.57 -36.51
C VAL A 54 -35.91 -38.54 -37.25
N LYS A 55 -36.43 -38.84 -38.45
CA LYS A 55 -37.41 -37.99 -39.15
C LYS A 55 -38.79 -38.03 -38.48
N GLN A 56 -39.23 -39.18 -37.96
CA GLN A 56 -40.48 -39.30 -37.19
C GLN A 56 -40.37 -38.74 -35.76
N GLN A 57 -39.20 -38.82 -35.11
CA GLN A 57 -38.90 -38.08 -33.87
C GLN A 57 -38.55 -36.61 -34.11
N GLY A 58 -38.27 -36.25 -35.37
CA GLY A 58 -37.92 -34.91 -35.84
C GLY A 58 -39.11 -34.00 -36.11
N SER A 59 -40.35 -34.51 -35.97
CA SER A 59 -41.57 -33.67 -35.95
C SER A 59 -41.99 -33.26 -34.53
N ASN A 60 -41.07 -33.24 -33.56
CA ASN A 60 -41.31 -32.58 -32.29
C ASN A 60 -41.11 -31.07 -32.46
N VAL A 61 -42.18 -30.32 -32.27
CA VAL A 61 -42.45 -28.89 -32.56
C VAL A 61 -41.58 -27.89 -31.76
N LEU A 62 -40.39 -28.26 -31.31
CA LEU A 62 -39.49 -27.38 -30.58
C LEU A 62 -38.21 -27.12 -31.38
N GLU A 63 -38.23 -26.11 -32.24
CA GLU A 63 -37.00 -25.56 -32.79
C GLU A 63 -36.07 -25.17 -31.63
N ARG A 64 -34.89 -25.77 -31.58
CA ARG A 64 -33.89 -25.41 -30.57
C ARG A 64 -33.49 -23.96 -30.80
N LYS A 65 -33.66 -23.12 -29.77
CA LYS A 65 -33.28 -21.71 -29.83
C LYS A 65 -31.83 -21.55 -30.28
N LYS A 66 -31.63 -20.84 -31.39
CA LYS A 66 -30.32 -20.37 -31.84
C LYS A 66 -30.00 -19.07 -31.12
N PHE A 67 -28.81 -18.96 -30.56
CA PHE A 67 -28.35 -17.76 -29.87
C PHE A 67 -27.55 -16.89 -30.84
N ASP A 68 -27.69 -15.58 -30.68
CA ASP A 68 -27.04 -14.61 -31.57
C ASP A 68 -25.50 -14.73 -31.52
N PRO A 69 -24.82 -14.53 -32.66
CA PRO A 69 -23.37 -14.48 -32.71
C PRO A 69 -22.84 -13.26 -31.97
N LEU A 70 -21.62 -13.37 -31.44
CA LEU A 70 -20.93 -12.23 -30.83
C LEU A 70 -20.62 -11.17 -31.88
N GLN A 71 -20.84 -9.91 -31.52
CA GLN A 71 -20.46 -8.73 -32.31
C GLN A 71 -19.22 -8.08 -31.70
N PRO A 72 -18.32 -7.49 -32.50
CA PRO A 72 -17.22 -6.68 -31.97
C PRO A 72 -17.74 -5.62 -30.99
N SER A 73 -17.03 -5.42 -29.89
CA SER A 73 -17.43 -4.48 -28.82
C SER A 73 -17.47 -3.01 -29.27
N THR A 74 -16.86 -2.67 -30.41
CA THR A 74 -16.86 -1.33 -31.01
C THR A 74 -18.21 -1.03 -31.67
N HIS A 75 -19.14 -0.44 -30.92
CA HIS A 75 -20.33 0.19 -31.50
C HIS A 75 -19.97 1.56 -32.10
N GLU A 76 -20.39 1.82 -33.35
CA GLU A 76 -20.28 3.13 -34.02
C GLU A 76 -20.97 4.27 -33.24
N SER A 77 -21.85 3.97 -32.29
CA SER A 77 -22.54 4.96 -31.44
C SER A 77 -21.68 5.56 -30.33
N ASP A 78 -20.51 4.98 -30.04
CA ASP A 78 -19.52 5.52 -29.09
C ASP A 78 -18.47 6.39 -29.81
N ALA A 79 -18.77 6.86 -31.02
CA ALA A 79 -17.98 7.85 -31.74
C ALA A 79 -18.10 9.22 -31.06
N TRP A 80 -17.36 9.41 -29.96
CA TRP A 80 -17.02 10.74 -29.48
C TRP A 80 -16.24 11.44 -30.60
N SER A 81 -16.77 12.59 -31.05
CA SER A 81 -16.22 13.46 -32.09
C SER A 81 -14.72 13.28 -32.33
N THR A 82 -14.38 12.65 -33.46
CA THR A 82 -13.06 12.53 -34.06
C THR A 82 -12.53 13.91 -34.51
N SER A 83 -12.27 14.81 -33.55
CA SER A 83 -11.53 16.06 -33.80
C SER A 83 -10.21 16.17 -33.02
N LEU A 84 -9.82 15.11 -32.30
CA LEU A 84 -8.48 14.95 -31.77
C LEU A 84 -7.91 13.67 -32.37
N ALA A 85 -7.39 13.80 -33.59
CA ALA A 85 -6.49 12.81 -34.16
C ALA A 85 -5.29 12.67 -33.22
N THR A 86 -5.37 11.73 -32.27
CA THR A 86 -4.24 11.20 -31.54
C THR A 86 -3.36 10.51 -32.56
N LYS A 87 -2.34 11.25 -33.02
CA LYS A 87 -1.19 10.71 -33.74
C LYS A 87 -0.77 9.40 -33.07
N ALA A 88 -0.68 8.34 -33.86
CA ALA A 88 -0.08 7.09 -33.47
C ALA A 88 1.22 7.38 -32.70
N VAL A 89 1.25 7.01 -31.42
CA VAL A 89 2.44 7.15 -30.59
C VAL A 89 3.47 6.16 -31.14
N PRO A 90 4.63 6.63 -31.64
CA PRO A 90 5.65 5.72 -32.12
C PRO A 90 6.17 4.87 -30.96
N ALA A 91 6.50 3.61 -31.26
CA ALA A 91 6.96 2.58 -30.33
C ALA A 91 8.34 2.83 -29.68
N ASN A 92 8.74 4.09 -29.45
CA ASN A 92 10.01 4.46 -28.83
C ASN A 92 9.94 5.85 -28.16
N SER A 93 9.12 6.00 -27.10
CA SER A 93 9.37 7.05 -26.10
C SER A 93 10.13 6.43 -24.93
N SER A 94 11.37 6.85 -24.76
CA SER A 94 12.27 6.44 -23.67
C SER A 94 11.91 7.05 -22.31
N GLN A 95 10.66 7.53 -22.13
CA GLN A 95 10.18 8.00 -20.85
C GLN A 95 9.46 6.85 -20.12
N PRO A 96 9.82 6.56 -18.85
CA PRO A 96 9.11 5.56 -18.08
C PRO A 96 7.64 5.98 -17.92
N SER A 97 6.74 5.04 -18.16
CA SER A 97 5.31 5.20 -17.88
C SER A 97 5.10 5.77 -16.47
N VAL A 98 4.06 6.58 -16.26
CA VAL A 98 3.64 7.07 -14.93
C VAL A 98 3.43 5.90 -13.94
N TRP A 99 3.14 4.70 -14.47
CA TRP A 99 2.97 3.45 -13.73
C TRP A 99 4.28 2.68 -13.47
N SER A 100 5.43 3.20 -13.90
CA SER A 100 6.73 2.56 -13.71
C SER A 100 7.09 2.51 -12.22
N GLY A 101 7.50 1.33 -11.75
CA GLY A 101 7.82 1.11 -10.33
C GLY A 101 6.63 1.24 -9.38
N PHE A 102 5.37 1.25 -9.88
CA PHE A 102 4.18 1.44 -9.04
C PHE A 102 4.09 0.43 -7.89
N TYR A 103 4.54 -0.82 -8.11
CA TYR A 103 4.58 -1.86 -7.07
C TYR A 103 5.65 -1.63 -5.97
N ASN A 104 6.67 -0.79 -6.24
CA ASN A 104 7.71 -0.41 -5.27
C ASN A 104 7.36 0.88 -4.51
N LYS A 105 6.36 1.64 -4.97
CA LYS A 105 5.89 2.87 -4.33
C LYS A 105 5.15 2.59 -3.02
N THR A 106 5.24 3.51 -2.06
CA THR A 106 4.42 3.52 -0.85
C THR A 106 2.94 3.74 -1.20
N LEU A 107 2.03 3.46 -0.27
CA LEU A 107 0.59 3.68 -0.48
C LEU A 107 0.28 5.15 -0.80
N ARG A 108 0.94 6.09 -0.14
CA ARG A 108 0.74 7.53 -0.38
C ARG A 108 1.19 7.92 -1.79
N GLU A 109 2.37 7.49 -2.20
CA GLU A 109 2.89 7.76 -3.54
C GLU A 109 2.00 7.16 -4.65
N ARG A 110 1.44 5.97 -4.42
CA ARG A 110 0.47 5.36 -5.35
C ARG A 110 -0.81 6.20 -5.45
N PHE A 111 -1.28 6.73 -4.33
CA PHE A 111 -2.45 7.59 -4.29
C PHE A 111 -2.20 8.95 -4.95
N ASP A 112 -1.02 9.53 -4.79
CA ASP A 112 -0.64 10.78 -5.46
C ASP A 112 -0.60 10.58 -6.98
N VAL A 113 -0.03 9.46 -7.46
CA VAL A 113 -0.08 9.06 -8.87
C VAL A 113 -1.52 8.89 -9.36
N LEU A 114 -2.39 8.24 -8.59
CA LEU A 114 -3.82 8.11 -8.90
C LEU A 114 -4.53 9.45 -8.98
N SER A 115 -4.25 10.36 -8.04
CA SER A 115 -4.84 11.70 -7.97
C SER A 115 -4.42 12.57 -9.16
N LEU A 116 -3.19 12.41 -9.64
CA LEU A 116 -2.70 13.05 -10.86
C LEU A 116 -3.40 12.50 -12.12
N MET A 117 -3.52 11.18 -12.22
CA MET A 117 -4.12 10.52 -13.38
C MET A 117 -5.65 10.69 -13.46
N TYR A 118 -6.30 10.83 -12.31
CA TYR A 118 -7.74 10.97 -12.21
C TYR A 118 -8.11 12.13 -11.27
N PRO A 119 -8.00 13.40 -11.72
CA PRO A 119 -8.19 14.59 -10.87
C PRO A 119 -9.57 14.68 -10.17
N ARG A 120 -10.57 13.94 -10.68
CA ARG A 120 -11.90 13.86 -10.08
C ARG A 120 -11.94 13.04 -8.78
N LEU A 121 -10.98 12.13 -8.55
CA LEU A 121 -10.83 11.44 -7.26
C LEU A 121 -10.48 12.41 -6.13
N GLY A 122 -9.73 13.48 -6.41
CA GLY A 122 -9.42 14.54 -5.44
C GLY A 122 -10.57 15.53 -5.18
N ARG A 123 -11.67 15.46 -5.94
CA ARG A 123 -12.87 16.32 -5.81
C ARG A 123 -14.07 15.64 -5.19
N ILE A 124 -13.92 14.46 -4.58
CA ILE A 124 -14.95 13.85 -3.73
C ILE A 124 -15.05 14.67 -2.43
N LYS A 125 -15.49 15.94 -2.55
CA LYS A 125 -16.00 16.73 -1.43
C LYS A 125 -17.41 16.25 -1.16
N GLN A 126 -17.64 15.89 0.09
CA GLN A 126 -18.88 15.37 0.65
C GLN A 126 -20.08 16.27 0.30
N ASN A 127 -21.16 15.67 -0.21
CA ASN A 127 -22.51 16.19 0.01
C ASN A 127 -22.91 15.88 1.47
N GLU A 128 -22.24 16.48 2.45
CA GLU A 128 -22.65 16.43 3.85
C GLU A 128 -23.25 17.77 4.29
N PRO A 129 -24.27 17.77 5.18
CA PRO A 129 -24.84 18.99 5.75
C PRO A 129 -23.79 19.78 6.54
N GLN A 130 -23.95 21.10 6.56
CA GLN A 130 -22.89 22.07 6.82
C GLN A 130 -22.46 22.27 8.29
N ASP A 131 -22.78 21.36 9.23
CA ASP A 131 -22.68 21.65 10.68
C ASP A 131 -21.88 20.63 11.53
N VAL A 132 -20.82 20.01 11.00
CA VAL A 132 -19.88 19.20 11.83
C VAL A 132 -18.43 19.70 11.63
N PRO A 133 -17.65 19.92 12.72
CA PRO A 133 -16.26 20.34 12.61
C PRO A 133 -15.45 19.30 11.84
N ILE A 134 -14.74 19.74 10.79
CA ILE A 134 -13.94 18.87 9.92
C ILE A 134 -12.67 18.47 10.67
N GLU A 135 -12.69 17.29 11.30
CA GLU A 135 -11.46 16.54 11.58
C GLU A 135 -10.81 16.14 10.25
N SER A 136 -9.48 16.32 10.18
CA SER A 136 -8.64 16.08 9.02
C SER A 136 -8.66 14.60 8.59
N ALA A 137 -9.56 14.22 7.68
CA ALA A 137 -9.58 12.87 7.12
C ALA A 137 -8.62 12.74 5.92
N ASP A 138 -7.62 11.88 6.03
CA ASP A 138 -6.71 11.52 4.94
C ASP A 138 -7.50 10.92 3.75
N PRO A 139 -7.46 11.50 2.54
CA PRO A 139 -8.16 10.97 1.37
C PRO A 139 -7.70 9.55 0.98
N VAL A 140 -6.52 9.10 1.42
CA VAL A 140 -6.00 7.75 1.20
C VAL A 140 -6.86 6.69 1.92
N GLY A 141 -7.45 7.03 3.07
CA GLY A 141 -8.26 6.10 3.88
C GLY A 141 -9.69 5.87 3.37
N LYS A 142 -10.21 6.75 2.52
CA LYS A 142 -11.63 6.71 2.08
C LYS A 142 -11.87 5.90 0.81
N LEU A 143 -10.84 5.50 0.06
CA LEU A 143 -11.01 4.75 -1.19
C LEU A 143 -11.35 3.28 -0.89
N GLY A 144 -12.63 2.94 -0.99
CA GLY A 144 -13.13 1.58 -0.71
C GLY A 144 -13.79 1.41 0.66
N GLU A 145 -13.88 2.49 1.45
CA GLU A 145 -14.61 2.46 2.73
C GLU A 145 -16.13 2.38 2.49
N LEU A 146 -16.79 1.47 3.20
CA LEU A 146 -18.24 1.38 3.27
C LEU A 146 -18.70 1.86 4.66
N PRO A 147 -19.38 3.01 4.77
CA PRO A 147 -19.87 3.49 6.06
C PRO A 147 -20.79 2.46 6.73
N MET A 148 -20.63 2.24 8.05
CA MET A 148 -21.39 1.23 8.80
C MET A 148 -22.90 1.40 8.65
N ARG A 149 -23.40 2.65 8.64
CA ARG A 149 -24.82 2.95 8.42
C ARG A 149 -25.31 2.44 7.07
N THR A 150 -24.49 2.59 6.04
CA THR A 150 -24.80 2.10 4.69
C THR A 150 -24.74 0.57 4.65
N ALA A 151 -23.72 -0.04 5.25
CA ALA A 151 -23.61 -1.49 5.33
C ALA A 151 -24.84 -2.13 6.01
N ASN A 152 -25.31 -1.55 7.11
CA ASN A 152 -26.50 -2.02 7.83
C ASN A 152 -27.81 -1.88 7.03
N LEU A 153 -27.85 -1.02 6.00
CA LEU A 153 -29.00 -0.91 5.11
C LEU A 153 -28.89 -1.82 3.88
N MET A 154 -27.70 -2.38 3.61
CA MET A 154 -27.46 -3.23 2.45
C MET A 154 -27.81 -4.70 2.71
N ILE A 155 -27.67 -5.17 3.96
CA ILE A 155 -27.92 -6.56 4.34
C ILE A 155 -28.59 -6.64 5.73
N GLU A 156 -29.23 -7.76 6.02
CA GLU A 156 -29.78 -8.08 7.33
C GLU A 156 -28.69 -8.51 8.33
N ASN A 157 -28.94 -8.34 9.64
CA ASN A 157 -28.05 -8.75 10.72
C ASN A 157 -26.60 -8.25 10.60
N CYS A 158 -26.43 -7.03 10.06
CA CYS A 158 -25.12 -6.41 9.88
C CYS A 158 -24.49 -6.04 11.23
N ILE A 159 -23.30 -6.57 11.51
CA ILE A 159 -22.52 -6.28 12.73
C ILE A 159 -21.16 -5.64 12.44
N GLY A 160 -20.78 -5.51 11.16
CA GLY A 160 -19.44 -5.09 10.77
C GLY A 160 -19.23 -5.03 9.26
N VAL A 161 -18.05 -4.53 8.85
CA VAL A 161 -17.59 -4.52 7.46
C VAL A 161 -16.23 -5.23 7.40
N ILE A 162 -16.07 -6.15 6.45
CA ILE A 162 -14.80 -6.83 6.18
C ILE A 162 -14.19 -6.20 4.93
N GLY A 163 -12.98 -5.63 5.07
CA GLY A 163 -12.23 -5.05 3.94
C GLY A 163 -11.41 -6.11 3.19
N ILE A 164 -11.39 -6.01 1.87
CA ILE A 164 -10.54 -6.82 0.98
C ILE A 164 -9.51 -5.87 0.32
N PRO A 165 -8.23 -6.26 0.18
CA PRO A 165 -7.22 -5.41 -0.46
C PRO A 165 -7.62 -5.00 -1.88
N LEU A 166 -7.58 -3.69 -2.15
CA LEU A 166 -7.84 -3.11 -3.47
C LEU A 166 -6.53 -2.74 -4.17
N GLY A 167 -6.26 -3.36 -5.31
CA GLY A 167 -5.13 -3.10 -6.18
C GLY A 167 -5.53 -2.59 -7.57
N LEU A 168 -4.52 -2.32 -8.41
CA LEU A 168 -4.70 -1.94 -9.81
C LEU A 168 -3.96 -2.92 -10.72
N GLY A 169 -4.72 -3.56 -11.60
CA GLY A 169 -4.23 -4.23 -12.80
C GLY A 169 -3.77 -3.18 -13.82
N LEU A 170 -2.48 -3.15 -14.12
CA LEU A 170 -1.87 -2.14 -14.98
C LEU A 170 -1.57 -2.70 -16.37
N ASN A 171 -1.37 -1.79 -17.34
CA ASN A 171 -0.95 -2.08 -18.72
C ASN A 171 -2.01 -2.76 -19.61
N PHE A 172 -3.28 -2.75 -19.22
CA PHE A 172 -4.34 -3.27 -20.07
C PHE A 172 -4.58 -2.34 -21.25
N VAL A 173 -4.53 -2.89 -22.45
CA VAL A 173 -5.01 -2.25 -23.69
C VAL A 173 -6.13 -3.14 -24.21
N ILE A 174 -7.37 -2.66 -24.19
CA ILE A 174 -8.56 -3.43 -24.56
C ILE A 174 -9.29 -2.64 -25.65
N ASP A 175 -9.46 -3.24 -26.82
CA ASP A 175 -10.04 -2.61 -28.01
C ASP A 175 -9.40 -1.24 -28.32
N GLY A 176 -8.07 -1.17 -28.19
CA GLY A 176 -7.27 0.04 -28.41
C GLY A 176 -7.28 1.06 -27.26
N LYS A 177 -8.04 0.83 -26.18
CA LYS A 177 -8.11 1.74 -25.03
C LYS A 177 -7.18 1.28 -23.90
N SER A 178 -6.29 2.16 -23.46
CA SER A 178 -5.43 1.93 -22.30
C SER A 178 -6.21 2.14 -20.99
N LEU A 179 -6.23 1.11 -20.15
CA LEU A 179 -7.01 1.07 -18.91
C LEU A 179 -6.15 0.64 -17.72
N SER A 180 -6.41 1.27 -16.57
CA SER A 180 -6.03 0.76 -15.25
C SER A 180 -7.25 0.09 -14.65
N VAL A 181 -7.11 -1.16 -14.23
CA VAL A 181 -8.24 -2.00 -13.82
C VAL A 181 -8.24 -2.19 -12.30
N PRO A 182 -9.23 -1.69 -11.55
CA PRO A 182 -9.38 -2.00 -10.13
C PRO A 182 -9.61 -3.50 -9.90
N MET A 183 -8.88 -4.09 -8.95
CA MET A 183 -8.95 -5.51 -8.61
C MET A 183 -8.94 -5.66 -7.08
N ALA A 184 -10.00 -6.21 -6.50
CA ALA A 184 -10.13 -6.45 -5.06
C ALA A 184 -9.97 -7.95 -4.78
N VAL A 185 -8.86 -8.33 -4.14
CA VAL A 185 -8.51 -9.75 -3.91
C VAL A 185 -7.51 -9.88 -2.76
N GLU A 186 -7.70 -10.89 -1.91
CA GLU A 186 -6.81 -11.23 -0.82
C GLU A 186 -5.64 -12.11 -1.27
N GLU A 187 -5.82 -12.85 -2.37
CA GLU A 187 -4.81 -13.77 -2.89
C GLU A 187 -3.58 -13.04 -3.45
N PRO A 188 -2.38 -13.38 -2.93
CA PRO A 188 -1.10 -12.87 -3.44
C PRO A 188 -0.89 -13.14 -4.93
N SER A 189 -0.18 -12.24 -5.60
CA SER A 189 0.26 -12.37 -7.01
C SER A 189 -0.82 -12.24 -8.06
N VAL A 190 -2.10 -12.23 -7.70
CA VAL A 190 -3.20 -12.10 -8.69
C VAL A 190 -3.06 -10.81 -9.50
N VAL A 191 -3.02 -9.66 -8.83
CA VAL A 191 -2.89 -8.34 -9.48
C VAL A 191 -1.58 -8.21 -10.28
N ALA A 192 -0.48 -8.75 -9.75
CA ALA A 192 0.83 -8.69 -10.39
C ALA A 192 0.91 -9.56 -11.65
N ALA A 193 0.33 -10.77 -11.60
CA ALA A 193 0.25 -11.71 -12.70
C ALA A 193 -0.56 -11.11 -13.86
N ALA A 194 -1.77 -10.60 -13.56
CA ALA A 194 -2.62 -9.90 -14.51
C ALA A 194 -1.88 -8.72 -15.17
N SER A 195 -1.24 -7.86 -14.38
CA SER A 195 -0.51 -6.69 -14.88
C SER A 195 0.69 -7.04 -15.78
N SER A 196 1.40 -8.12 -15.44
CA SER A 196 2.55 -8.62 -16.20
C SER A 196 2.12 -9.25 -17.53
N ALA A 197 1.05 -10.05 -17.52
CA ALA A 197 0.45 -10.60 -18.72
C ALA A 197 -0.08 -9.49 -19.64
N ALA A 198 -0.83 -8.54 -19.09
CA ALA A 198 -1.35 -7.39 -19.84
C ALA A 198 -0.23 -6.59 -20.51
N LYS A 199 0.89 -6.36 -19.80
CA LYS A 199 2.06 -5.69 -20.37
C LYS A 199 2.64 -6.44 -21.57
N LEU A 200 2.77 -7.76 -21.48
CA LEU A 200 3.30 -8.57 -22.58
C LEU A 200 2.37 -8.54 -23.80
N VAL A 201 1.07 -8.73 -23.55
CA VAL A 201 0.03 -8.70 -24.58
C VAL A 201 -0.01 -7.33 -25.25
N ALA A 202 0.04 -6.22 -24.50
CA ALA A 202 0.06 -4.88 -25.07
C ALA A 202 1.33 -4.60 -25.87
N SER A 203 2.51 -5.00 -25.35
CA SER A 203 3.80 -4.65 -25.97
C SER A 203 4.06 -5.39 -27.28
N PHE A 204 3.57 -6.63 -27.41
CA PHE A 204 3.88 -7.49 -28.56
C PHE A 204 2.66 -7.94 -29.36
N GLY A 205 1.47 -7.84 -28.77
CA GLY A 205 0.21 -8.30 -29.34
C GLY A 205 -0.80 -7.20 -29.66
N GLY A 206 -0.50 -5.93 -29.36
CA GLY A 206 -1.41 -4.81 -29.59
C GLY A 206 -2.56 -4.68 -28.60
N GLY A 207 -2.68 -5.61 -27.63
CA GLY A 207 -3.73 -5.59 -26.60
C GLY A 207 -4.71 -6.77 -26.73
N PHE A 208 -5.85 -6.63 -26.07
CA PHE A 208 -6.96 -7.59 -26.11
C PHE A 208 -8.05 -7.08 -27.07
N HIS A 209 -8.68 -8.02 -27.77
CA HIS A 209 -9.81 -7.77 -28.66
C HIS A 209 -11.05 -8.49 -28.13
N THR A 210 -12.17 -7.78 -28.08
CA THR A 210 -13.38 -8.31 -27.43
C THR A 210 -14.62 -8.29 -28.32
N ALA A 211 -15.57 -9.16 -27.99
CA ALA A 211 -16.85 -9.27 -28.68
C ALA A 211 -17.97 -9.67 -27.70
N THR A 212 -19.19 -9.18 -27.90
CA THR A 212 -20.34 -9.40 -26.99
C THR A 212 -21.63 -9.70 -27.77
N SER A 213 -22.59 -10.44 -27.19
CA SER A 213 -23.86 -10.79 -27.85
C SER A 213 -25.05 -9.89 -27.48
N GLY A 214 -24.92 -9.00 -26.48
CA GLY A 214 -26.01 -8.14 -25.99
C GLY A 214 -26.12 -8.12 -24.46
N ASN A 215 -27.11 -7.38 -23.94
CA ASN A 215 -27.40 -7.29 -22.50
C ASN A 215 -28.73 -8.00 -22.17
N ILE A 216 -28.88 -9.22 -22.67
CA ILE A 216 -30.14 -9.96 -22.58
C ILE A 216 -30.10 -10.91 -21.39
N MET A 217 -31.06 -10.75 -20.48
CA MET A 217 -31.30 -11.69 -19.37
C MET A 217 -32.50 -12.56 -19.68
N THR A 218 -32.47 -13.80 -19.20
CA THR A 218 -33.57 -14.74 -19.35
C THR A 218 -34.22 -15.00 -18.00
N SER A 219 -35.54 -14.90 -17.92
CA SER A 219 -36.34 -15.45 -16.81
C SER A 219 -37.16 -16.65 -17.23
N GLN A 220 -37.54 -17.44 -16.24
CA GLN A 220 -38.19 -18.72 -16.41
C GLN A 220 -39.51 -18.74 -15.63
N ILE A 221 -40.57 -19.21 -16.28
CA ILE A 221 -41.81 -19.62 -15.64
C ILE A 221 -41.92 -21.13 -15.78
N GLN A 222 -41.85 -21.83 -14.66
CA GLN A 222 -42.09 -23.26 -14.63
C GLN A 222 -43.60 -23.51 -14.67
N LEU A 223 -44.05 -24.34 -15.61
CA LEU A 223 -45.42 -24.82 -15.69
C LEU A 223 -45.47 -26.28 -15.24
N VAL A 224 -46.41 -26.55 -14.34
CA VAL A 224 -46.65 -27.83 -13.69
C VAL A 224 -48.08 -28.26 -13.99
N ASP A 225 -48.33 -29.57 -13.96
CA ASP A 225 -49.64 -30.17 -14.24
C ASP A 225 -50.20 -29.78 -15.62
N THR A 226 -49.31 -29.57 -16.60
CA THR A 226 -49.68 -29.20 -17.97
C THR A 226 -50.42 -30.36 -18.66
N PRO A 227 -51.73 -30.22 -18.97
CA PRO A 227 -52.52 -31.34 -19.50
C PRO A 227 -52.03 -31.85 -20.86
N ASP A 228 -51.63 -30.91 -21.72
CA ASP A 228 -51.05 -31.19 -23.03
C ASP A 228 -49.95 -30.16 -23.32
N ILE A 229 -48.71 -30.65 -23.35
CA ILE A 229 -47.51 -29.84 -23.56
C ILE A 229 -47.48 -29.25 -24.97
N GLU A 230 -47.87 -30.01 -26.00
CA GLU A 230 -47.80 -29.54 -27.40
C GLU A 230 -48.80 -28.41 -27.62
N THR A 231 -50.03 -28.59 -27.14
CA THR A 231 -51.06 -27.55 -27.18
C THR A 231 -50.63 -26.32 -26.38
N ALA A 232 -50.01 -26.49 -25.21
CA ALA A 232 -49.51 -25.37 -24.40
C ALA A 232 -48.37 -24.59 -25.09
N VAL A 233 -47.41 -25.29 -25.71
CA VAL A 233 -46.33 -24.68 -26.50
C VAL A 233 -46.91 -23.86 -27.65
N LYS A 234 -47.86 -24.43 -28.39
CA LYS A 234 -48.55 -23.73 -29.49
C LYS A 234 -49.31 -22.51 -28.99
N ALA A 235 -50.04 -22.63 -27.88
CA ALA A 235 -50.79 -21.51 -27.31
C ALA A 235 -49.90 -20.31 -26.94
N ILE A 236 -48.70 -20.57 -26.42
CA ILE A 236 -47.70 -19.53 -26.13
C ILE A 236 -47.14 -18.93 -27.42
N ALA A 237 -46.83 -19.76 -28.42
CA ALA A 237 -46.35 -19.27 -29.72
C ALA A 237 -47.38 -18.38 -30.42
N ASP A 238 -48.64 -18.80 -30.47
CA ASP A 238 -49.75 -18.06 -31.11
C ASP A 238 -50.05 -16.73 -30.39
N ASN A 239 -49.73 -16.63 -29.09
CA ASN A 239 -49.93 -15.41 -28.28
C ASN A 239 -48.64 -14.63 -28.01
N ARG A 240 -47.51 -14.99 -28.65
CA ARG A 240 -46.19 -14.42 -28.37
C ARG A 240 -46.18 -12.90 -28.43
N GLU A 241 -46.70 -12.31 -29.50
CA GLU A 241 -46.72 -10.85 -29.68
C GLU A 241 -47.58 -10.16 -28.62
N ARG A 242 -48.74 -10.73 -28.28
CA ARG A 242 -49.63 -10.21 -27.22
C ARG A 242 -48.93 -10.19 -25.87
N LEU A 243 -48.26 -11.30 -25.52
CA LEU A 243 -47.53 -11.44 -24.26
C LEU A 243 -46.34 -10.47 -24.18
N LEU A 244 -45.57 -10.33 -25.27
CA LEU A 244 -44.47 -9.38 -25.35
C LEU A 244 -44.94 -7.93 -25.29
N ALA A 245 -46.05 -7.60 -25.95
CA ALA A 245 -46.65 -6.27 -25.86
C ALA A 245 -47.05 -5.95 -24.42
N PHE A 246 -47.79 -6.85 -23.77
CA PHE A 246 -48.19 -6.69 -22.37
C PHE A 246 -46.98 -6.55 -21.42
N ALA A 247 -45.95 -7.39 -21.59
CA ALA A 247 -44.72 -7.28 -20.81
C ALA A 247 -44.07 -5.90 -20.96
N ASN A 248 -43.97 -5.39 -22.19
CA ASN A 248 -43.35 -4.11 -22.48
C ASN A 248 -44.18 -2.89 -22.07
N THR A 249 -45.51 -2.96 -22.14
CA THR A 249 -46.40 -1.83 -21.78
C THR A 249 -46.72 -1.76 -20.30
N SER A 250 -46.90 -2.91 -19.66
CA SER A 250 -47.51 -2.99 -18.32
C SER A 250 -46.53 -3.44 -17.25
N LEU A 251 -45.51 -4.23 -17.59
CA LEU A 251 -44.58 -4.81 -16.60
C LEU A 251 -43.20 -4.14 -16.61
N CYS A 252 -42.69 -3.74 -17.77
CA CYS A 252 -41.39 -3.09 -17.91
C CYS A 252 -41.37 -1.80 -18.77
N PRO A 253 -42.36 -0.88 -18.64
CA PRO A 253 -42.47 0.31 -19.51
C PRO A 253 -41.23 1.22 -19.47
N ASN A 254 -40.65 1.41 -18.29
CA ASN A 254 -39.43 2.22 -18.13
C ASN A 254 -38.22 1.59 -18.83
N MET A 255 -38.15 0.25 -18.88
CA MET A 255 -37.07 -0.44 -19.61
C MET A 255 -37.26 -0.29 -21.12
N LYS A 256 -38.51 -0.44 -21.59
CA LYS A 256 -38.86 -0.25 -23.00
C LYS A 256 -38.57 1.18 -23.47
N GLN A 257 -38.88 2.18 -22.65
CA GLN A 257 -38.59 3.59 -22.96
C GLN A 257 -37.09 3.87 -23.13
N ARG A 258 -36.22 3.12 -22.44
CA ARG A 258 -34.76 3.22 -22.54
C ARG A 258 -34.16 2.42 -23.72
N GLY A 259 -35.01 1.82 -24.56
CA GLY A 259 -34.59 1.03 -25.71
C GLY A 259 -34.48 -0.48 -25.47
N GLY A 260 -34.68 -0.95 -24.24
CA GLY A 260 -34.66 -2.39 -23.90
C GLY A 260 -36.05 -3.03 -23.88
N GLY A 261 -36.28 -3.91 -22.90
CA GLY A 261 -37.57 -4.57 -22.66
C GLY A 261 -37.62 -6.03 -23.10
N ALA A 262 -38.79 -6.65 -22.99
CA ALA A 262 -39.01 -8.03 -23.39
C ALA A 262 -38.87 -8.19 -24.92
N LEU A 263 -38.00 -9.11 -25.35
CA LEU A 263 -37.64 -9.35 -26.74
C LEU A 263 -38.24 -10.64 -27.28
N ASP A 264 -38.25 -11.70 -26.47
CA ASP A 264 -38.65 -13.03 -26.91
C ASP A 264 -39.30 -13.82 -25.77
N ILE A 265 -40.20 -14.72 -26.12
CA ILE A 265 -40.84 -15.68 -25.23
C ILE A 265 -40.95 -17.02 -25.96
N TYR A 266 -40.40 -18.07 -25.36
CA TYR A 266 -40.31 -19.39 -25.99
C TYR A 266 -40.38 -20.50 -24.94
N CYS A 267 -40.73 -21.71 -25.37
CA CYS A 267 -40.91 -22.84 -24.47
C CYS A 267 -39.76 -23.84 -24.57
N ARG A 268 -39.48 -24.52 -23.46
CA ARG A 268 -38.57 -25.66 -23.38
C ARG A 268 -39.20 -26.76 -22.53
N VAL A 269 -39.20 -27.99 -23.03
CA VAL A 269 -39.58 -29.17 -22.25
C VAL A 269 -38.35 -29.73 -21.57
N VAL A 270 -38.46 -30.00 -20.27
CA VAL A 270 -37.40 -30.57 -19.44
C VAL A 270 -37.92 -31.86 -18.82
N SER A 271 -37.20 -32.97 -18.98
CA SER A 271 -37.59 -34.26 -18.42
C SER A 271 -36.38 -35.09 -17.99
N GLU A 272 -36.59 -35.98 -17.01
CA GLU A 272 -35.54 -36.90 -16.53
C GLU A 272 -35.03 -37.82 -17.66
N ALA A 273 -35.94 -38.29 -18.52
CA ALA A 273 -35.59 -39.08 -19.71
C ALA A 273 -34.70 -38.34 -20.72
N SER A 274 -34.71 -37.00 -20.71
CA SER A 274 -33.81 -36.20 -21.56
C SER A 274 -32.40 -36.09 -20.98
N ARG A 275 -32.26 -36.22 -19.65
CA ARG A 275 -30.98 -36.25 -18.94
C ARG A 275 -30.26 -37.59 -19.12
N SER A 276 -31.01 -38.70 -19.06
CA SER A 276 -30.45 -40.05 -19.13
C SER A 276 -29.79 -40.42 -20.48
N LYS A 277 -30.20 -39.77 -21.58
CA LYS A 277 -29.57 -39.93 -22.91
C LYS A 277 -28.11 -39.47 -22.96
N PHE A 278 -27.68 -38.60 -22.04
CA PHE A 278 -26.29 -38.15 -21.92
C PHE A 278 -25.50 -38.92 -20.85
N SER A 279 -26.17 -39.53 -19.86
CA SER A 279 -25.50 -40.24 -18.76
C SER A 279 -25.25 -41.73 -19.01
N HIS A 280 -25.90 -42.35 -20.00
CA HIS A 280 -25.76 -43.80 -20.31
C HIS A 280 -24.82 -44.13 -21.48
N ARG A 281 -23.98 -43.19 -21.95
CA ARG A 281 -22.85 -43.55 -22.80
C ARG A 281 -21.74 -44.14 -21.92
N ASP A 282 -21.78 -45.47 -21.80
CA ASP A 282 -20.81 -46.37 -21.19
C ASP A 282 -20.46 -46.14 -19.71
N HIS A 283 -20.87 -47.09 -18.86
CA HIS A 283 -20.36 -47.26 -17.49
C HIS A 283 -18.83 -47.47 -17.41
N ASN A 284 -18.14 -47.60 -18.56
CA ASN A 284 -16.69 -47.64 -18.69
C ASN A 284 -16.05 -46.28 -19.02
N LEU A 285 -16.80 -45.17 -19.07
CA LEU A 285 -16.32 -43.85 -19.50
C LEU A 285 -16.46 -42.73 -18.44
N HIS A 286 -16.57 -43.08 -17.16
CA HIS A 286 -16.45 -42.07 -16.11
C HIS A 286 -15.00 -41.60 -16.00
N TRP A 287 -14.78 -40.28 -15.99
CA TRP A 287 -13.45 -39.69 -15.81
C TRP A 287 -12.91 -39.87 -14.38
N TYR A 288 -13.76 -40.29 -13.45
CA TYR A 288 -13.40 -40.71 -12.10
C TYR A 288 -14.23 -41.94 -11.69
N VAL A 289 -13.72 -42.68 -10.71
CA VAL A 289 -14.44 -43.80 -10.10
C VAL A 289 -15.20 -43.25 -8.89
N PRO A 290 -16.54 -43.29 -8.87
CA PRO A 290 -17.32 -42.82 -7.73
C PRO A 290 -17.15 -43.75 -6.52
N CYS A 291 -17.16 -43.18 -5.32
CA CYS A 291 -17.25 -43.96 -4.09
C CYS A 291 -18.69 -44.50 -3.88
N ASP A 292 -18.81 -45.66 -3.23
CA ASP A 292 -20.10 -46.30 -2.98
C ASP A 292 -21.05 -45.47 -2.10
N ASP A 293 -20.51 -44.54 -1.31
CA ASP A 293 -21.22 -43.64 -0.41
C ASP A 293 -21.45 -42.23 -0.99
N GLU A 294 -21.10 -41.99 -2.26
CA GLU A 294 -21.41 -40.72 -2.93
C GLU A 294 -22.92 -40.52 -3.10
N VAL A 295 -23.37 -39.27 -2.86
CA VAL A 295 -24.78 -38.92 -3.04
C VAL A 295 -25.14 -38.95 -4.53
N VAL A 296 -26.00 -39.88 -4.91
CA VAL A 296 -26.56 -39.95 -6.27
C VAL A 296 -27.68 -38.93 -6.44
N ILE A 297 -27.50 -37.99 -7.38
CA ILE A 297 -28.47 -36.92 -7.66
C ILE A 297 -29.37 -37.30 -8.85
N SER A 298 -30.61 -37.68 -8.55
CA SER A 298 -31.69 -37.90 -9.53
C SER A 298 -32.96 -37.15 -9.14
N ALA A 299 -33.89 -36.95 -10.09
CA ALA A 299 -35.23 -36.53 -9.74
C ALA A 299 -35.89 -37.60 -8.84
N SER A 300 -36.62 -37.17 -7.80
CA SER A 300 -37.35 -38.09 -6.91
C SER A 300 -38.44 -38.87 -7.65
N GLU A 301 -38.98 -38.30 -8.73
CA GLU A 301 -39.97 -38.92 -9.59
C GLU A 301 -39.35 -39.28 -10.95
N SER A 302 -39.38 -40.56 -11.31
CA SER A 302 -38.74 -41.08 -12.54
C SER A 302 -39.37 -40.57 -13.84
N ARG A 303 -40.61 -40.04 -13.78
CA ARG A 303 -41.33 -39.45 -14.90
C ARG A 303 -41.48 -37.93 -14.79
N ALA A 304 -40.69 -37.27 -13.94
CA ALA A 304 -40.73 -35.82 -13.81
C ALA A 304 -40.52 -35.14 -15.18
N GLN A 305 -41.52 -34.35 -15.58
CA GLN A 305 -41.53 -33.57 -16.81
C GLN A 305 -42.14 -32.20 -16.53
N TYR A 306 -41.47 -31.16 -17.02
CA TYR A 306 -41.88 -29.78 -16.84
C TYR A 306 -41.85 -29.06 -18.18
N LEU A 307 -42.83 -28.18 -18.40
CA LEU A 307 -42.80 -27.17 -19.44
C LEU A 307 -42.25 -25.88 -18.84
N VAL A 308 -41.21 -25.31 -19.41
CA VAL A 308 -40.59 -24.08 -18.93
C VAL A 308 -40.74 -23.02 -20.01
N VAL A 309 -41.37 -21.89 -19.65
CA VAL A 309 -41.45 -20.71 -20.52
C VAL A 309 -40.26 -19.80 -20.20
N HIS A 310 -39.42 -19.55 -21.18
CA HIS A 310 -38.32 -18.61 -21.10
C HIS A 310 -38.75 -17.27 -21.68
N ILE A 311 -38.38 -16.19 -21.00
CA ILE A 311 -38.61 -14.82 -21.45
C ILE A 311 -37.27 -14.11 -21.50
N ASP A 312 -36.89 -13.62 -22.68
CA ASP A 312 -35.66 -12.86 -22.86
C ASP A 312 -35.96 -11.37 -22.81
N VAL A 313 -35.19 -10.65 -22.01
CA VAL A 313 -35.37 -9.22 -21.73
C VAL A 313 -34.03 -8.51 -21.92
N ASP A 314 -34.00 -7.48 -22.77
CA ASP A 314 -32.86 -6.55 -22.79
C ASP A 314 -32.96 -5.63 -21.58
N VAL A 315 -31.97 -5.74 -20.71
CA VAL A 315 -31.91 -5.03 -19.42
C VAL A 315 -31.04 -3.78 -19.49
N CYS A 316 -30.65 -3.36 -20.70
CA CYS A 316 -29.80 -2.21 -20.97
C CYS A 316 -28.52 -2.29 -20.11
N GLU A 317 -28.30 -1.31 -19.24
CA GLU A 317 -27.10 -1.15 -18.42
C GLU A 317 -27.17 -1.85 -17.04
N ALA A 318 -28.29 -2.50 -16.71
CA ALA A 318 -28.46 -3.19 -15.44
C ALA A 318 -27.98 -4.65 -15.49
N MET A 319 -27.70 -5.24 -14.31
CA MET A 319 -27.58 -6.69 -14.21
C MET A 319 -28.91 -7.37 -14.57
N GLY A 320 -30.03 -6.85 -14.06
CA GLY A 320 -31.37 -7.17 -14.56
C GLY A 320 -32.17 -8.22 -13.78
N ALA A 321 -31.66 -8.77 -12.67
CA ALA A 321 -32.36 -9.81 -11.90
C ALA A 321 -33.79 -9.40 -11.48
N ASN A 322 -33.96 -8.24 -10.85
CA ASN A 322 -35.26 -7.79 -10.37
C ASN A 322 -36.28 -7.60 -11.50
N ILE A 323 -35.87 -6.96 -12.61
CA ILE A 323 -36.80 -6.64 -13.70
C ILE A 323 -37.27 -7.90 -14.44
N VAL A 324 -36.39 -8.88 -14.66
CA VAL A 324 -36.81 -10.12 -15.34
C VAL A 324 -37.68 -11.02 -14.46
N ASN A 325 -37.49 -10.96 -13.13
CA ASN A 325 -38.38 -11.60 -12.18
C ASN A 325 -39.76 -10.94 -12.18
N THR A 326 -39.83 -9.61 -12.12
CA THR A 326 -41.11 -8.87 -12.22
C THR A 326 -41.86 -9.20 -13.51
N VAL A 327 -41.15 -9.32 -14.64
CA VAL A 327 -41.76 -9.71 -15.92
C VAL A 327 -42.28 -11.15 -15.87
N ALA A 328 -41.51 -12.10 -15.31
CA ALA A 328 -41.96 -13.49 -15.17
C ALA A 328 -43.18 -13.60 -14.23
N GLU A 329 -43.16 -12.92 -13.09
CA GLU A 329 -44.27 -12.87 -12.14
C GLU A 329 -45.52 -12.28 -12.78
N GLY A 330 -45.41 -11.12 -13.44
CA GLY A 330 -46.55 -10.46 -14.07
C GLY A 330 -47.14 -11.21 -15.28
N LEU A 331 -46.34 -12.00 -16.01
CA LEU A 331 -46.83 -12.83 -17.11
C LEU A 331 -47.46 -14.16 -16.64
N SER A 332 -47.25 -14.55 -15.38
CA SER A 332 -47.60 -15.89 -14.91
C SER A 332 -49.09 -16.20 -14.99
N ASP A 333 -49.96 -15.24 -14.69
CA ASP A 333 -51.40 -15.46 -14.72
C ASP A 333 -51.92 -15.66 -16.15
N GLU A 334 -51.41 -14.88 -17.11
CA GLU A 334 -51.78 -15.01 -18.52
C GLU A 334 -51.25 -16.31 -19.11
N VAL A 335 -50.00 -16.67 -18.81
CA VAL A 335 -49.39 -17.94 -19.24
C VAL A 335 -50.16 -19.14 -18.64
N SER A 336 -50.53 -19.08 -17.36
CA SER A 336 -51.34 -20.10 -16.68
C SER A 336 -52.69 -20.31 -17.37
N LYS A 337 -53.43 -19.21 -17.63
CA LYS A 337 -54.75 -19.27 -18.30
C LYS A 337 -54.64 -19.84 -19.72
N LEU A 338 -53.65 -19.40 -20.49
CA LEU A 338 -53.46 -19.85 -21.88
C LEU A 338 -53.12 -21.35 -21.96
N THR A 339 -52.29 -21.83 -21.04
CA THR A 339 -51.76 -23.20 -21.05
C THR A 339 -52.57 -24.17 -20.18
N LYS A 340 -53.56 -23.68 -19.44
CA LYS A 340 -54.32 -24.43 -18.42
C LYS A 340 -53.40 -25.18 -17.44
N SER A 341 -52.24 -24.60 -17.15
CA SER A 341 -51.19 -25.19 -16.31
C SER A 341 -51.05 -24.41 -15.02
N ARG A 342 -50.52 -25.04 -13.98
CA ARG A 342 -50.17 -24.36 -12.73
C ARG A 342 -48.78 -23.75 -12.81
N CYS A 343 -48.65 -22.47 -12.48
CA CYS A 343 -47.34 -21.82 -12.40
C CYS A 343 -46.58 -22.21 -11.13
N GLY A 344 -45.34 -22.67 -11.29
CA GLY A 344 -44.37 -22.98 -10.24
C GLY A 344 -43.39 -21.82 -10.01
N LEU A 345 -42.10 -22.09 -10.20
CA LEU A 345 -41.03 -21.09 -10.06
C LEU A 345 -41.13 -19.99 -11.13
N ARG A 346 -40.84 -18.74 -10.72
CA ARG A 346 -40.76 -17.54 -11.56
C ARG A 346 -39.48 -16.81 -11.23
N ILE A 347 -38.42 -17.09 -11.96
CA ILE A 347 -37.08 -16.67 -11.54
C ILE A 347 -36.14 -16.52 -12.73
N LEU A 348 -35.18 -15.61 -12.65
CA LEU A 348 -34.08 -15.54 -13.59
C LEU A 348 -33.30 -16.85 -13.67
N THR A 349 -32.66 -17.10 -14.82
CA THR A 349 -31.53 -18.01 -14.89
C THR A 349 -30.24 -17.21 -14.89
N ASN A 350 -29.23 -17.66 -14.14
CA ASN A 350 -27.88 -17.07 -14.22
C ASN A 350 -27.14 -17.51 -15.50
N LEU A 351 -27.57 -18.58 -16.16
CA LEU A 351 -26.99 -19.06 -17.42
C LEU A 351 -27.59 -18.32 -18.62
N CYS A 352 -27.28 -17.03 -18.75
CA CYS A 352 -27.78 -16.17 -19.81
C CYS A 352 -26.96 -16.30 -21.10
N MET A 353 -27.28 -17.30 -21.92
CA MET A 353 -26.54 -17.60 -23.15
C MET A 353 -26.56 -16.50 -24.22
N GLN A 354 -27.50 -15.54 -24.14
CA GLN A 354 -27.53 -14.33 -24.98
C GLN A 354 -26.75 -13.15 -24.39
N ARG A 355 -26.06 -13.35 -23.28
CA ARG A 355 -25.21 -12.37 -22.61
C ARG A 355 -23.78 -12.89 -22.47
N ARG A 356 -23.22 -13.34 -23.59
CA ARG A 356 -21.84 -13.79 -23.67
C ARG A 356 -20.93 -12.63 -24.03
N ALA A 357 -19.73 -12.70 -23.49
CA ALA A 357 -18.62 -11.90 -23.94
C ALA A 357 -17.44 -12.83 -24.26
N ARG A 358 -16.55 -12.35 -25.13
CA ARG A 358 -15.31 -13.03 -25.51
C ARG A 358 -14.18 -12.03 -25.45
N SER A 359 -13.04 -12.46 -24.92
CA SER A 359 -11.76 -11.75 -25.04
C SER A 359 -10.75 -12.63 -25.76
N THR A 360 -9.89 -12.00 -26.56
CA THR A 360 -8.85 -12.67 -27.34
C THR A 360 -7.57 -11.82 -27.35
N PHE A 361 -6.42 -12.47 -27.47
CA PHE A 361 -5.15 -11.78 -27.74
C PHE A 361 -4.28 -12.64 -28.67
N GLU A 362 -3.30 -12.01 -29.30
CA GLU A 362 -2.27 -12.69 -30.09
C GLU A 362 -0.88 -12.22 -29.66
N ILE A 363 0.09 -13.11 -29.53
CA ILE A 363 1.48 -12.73 -29.26
C ILE A 363 2.40 -13.46 -30.24
N PRO A 364 3.28 -12.76 -30.98
CA PRO A 364 4.30 -13.40 -31.81
C PRO A 364 5.13 -14.40 -31.02
N VAL A 365 5.25 -15.63 -31.52
CA VAL A 365 5.90 -16.74 -30.79
C VAL A 365 7.32 -16.38 -30.38
N LYS A 366 8.08 -15.73 -31.28
CA LYS A 366 9.44 -15.24 -31.02
C LYS A 366 9.57 -14.27 -29.83
N LYS A 367 8.48 -13.62 -29.41
CA LYS A 367 8.45 -12.65 -28.31
C LYS A 367 7.94 -13.25 -26.99
N LEU A 368 7.55 -14.53 -26.98
CA LEU A 368 7.07 -15.22 -25.77
C LEU A 368 8.19 -15.69 -24.84
N GLY A 369 9.45 -15.67 -25.30
CA GLY A 369 10.61 -16.17 -24.56
C GLY A 369 10.63 -15.68 -23.11
N TRP A 370 10.93 -16.59 -22.19
CA TRP A 370 10.81 -16.32 -20.75
C TRP A 370 11.83 -17.10 -19.93
N LYS A 371 12.54 -16.40 -19.03
CA LYS A 371 13.50 -16.98 -18.07
C LYS A 371 14.51 -17.95 -18.73
N GLY A 372 15.01 -17.57 -19.91
CA GLY A 372 16.00 -18.36 -20.67
C GLY A 372 15.42 -19.47 -21.54
N VAL A 373 14.09 -19.66 -21.55
CA VAL A 373 13.41 -20.58 -22.48
C VAL A 373 12.97 -19.83 -23.73
N ASP A 374 13.22 -20.44 -24.89
CA ASP A 374 12.84 -19.87 -26.18
C ASP A 374 11.33 -19.73 -26.34
N GLY A 375 10.90 -18.75 -27.13
CA GLY A 375 9.49 -18.46 -27.35
C GLY A 375 8.70 -19.62 -27.95
N GLU A 376 9.34 -20.44 -28.80
CA GLU A 376 8.71 -21.63 -29.40
C GLU A 376 8.37 -22.69 -28.34
N ASP A 377 9.32 -23.01 -27.48
CA ASP A 377 9.14 -23.97 -26.38
C ASP A 377 8.11 -23.42 -25.37
N VAL A 378 8.13 -22.11 -25.08
CA VAL A 378 7.10 -21.48 -24.23
C VAL A 378 5.70 -21.64 -24.83
N ALA A 379 5.53 -21.35 -26.12
CA ALA A 379 4.22 -21.48 -26.78
C ALA A 379 3.73 -22.92 -26.77
N GLN A 380 4.60 -23.87 -27.09
CA GLN A 380 4.30 -25.29 -27.14
C GLN A 380 3.84 -25.81 -25.76
N ARG A 381 4.57 -25.49 -24.69
CA ARG A 381 4.19 -25.92 -23.33
C ARG A 381 2.91 -25.26 -22.83
N ILE A 382 2.60 -24.04 -23.27
CA ILE A 382 1.31 -23.40 -22.97
C ILE A 382 0.18 -24.19 -23.62
N VAL A 383 0.34 -24.60 -24.88
CA VAL A 383 -0.64 -25.44 -25.59
C VAL A 383 -0.77 -26.81 -24.92
N GLU A 384 0.33 -27.43 -24.49
CA GLU A 384 0.28 -28.71 -23.74
C GLU A 384 -0.47 -28.59 -22.42
N ALA A 385 -0.20 -27.54 -21.64
CA ALA A 385 -0.90 -27.28 -20.39
C ALA A 385 -2.39 -26.95 -20.60
N TYR A 386 -2.73 -26.26 -21.70
CA TYR A 386 -4.11 -26.07 -22.13
C TYR A 386 -4.77 -27.40 -22.50
N ASN A 387 -4.13 -28.22 -23.32
CA ASN A 387 -4.66 -29.52 -23.74
C ASN A 387 -4.93 -30.42 -22.53
N PHE A 388 -4.05 -30.42 -21.53
CA PHE A 388 -4.29 -31.12 -20.28
C PHE A 388 -5.56 -30.61 -19.57
N ALA A 389 -5.74 -29.29 -19.46
CA ALA A 389 -6.94 -28.70 -18.88
C ALA A 389 -8.21 -28.89 -19.74
N ALA A 390 -8.07 -29.10 -21.04
CA ALA A 390 -9.19 -29.33 -21.94
C ALA A 390 -9.73 -30.77 -21.82
N ILE A 391 -8.86 -31.73 -21.50
CA ILE A 391 -9.16 -33.16 -21.46
C ILE A 391 -9.51 -33.65 -20.05
N ASP A 392 -8.78 -33.19 -19.02
CA ASP A 392 -8.93 -33.68 -17.65
C ASP A 392 -9.71 -32.69 -16.74
N PRO A 393 -10.88 -33.09 -16.21
CA PRO A 393 -11.65 -32.27 -15.27
C PRO A 393 -10.88 -31.82 -14.03
N TYR A 394 -9.97 -32.65 -13.48
CA TYR A 394 -9.18 -32.26 -12.30
C TYR A 394 -8.33 -31.03 -12.60
N ARG A 395 -7.67 -31.02 -13.77
CA ARG A 395 -6.90 -29.86 -14.22
C ARG A 395 -7.79 -28.71 -14.64
N ALA A 396 -8.89 -28.98 -15.33
CA ALA A 396 -9.85 -27.96 -15.79
C ALA A 396 -10.36 -27.09 -14.62
N VAL A 397 -10.69 -27.70 -13.48
CA VAL A 397 -11.16 -26.98 -12.29
C VAL A 397 -10.12 -25.96 -11.84
N THR A 398 -8.86 -26.38 -11.74
CA THR A 398 -7.77 -25.49 -11.31
C THR A 398 -7.46 -24.42 -12.37
N ASN A 399 -7.54 -24.77 -13.66
CA ASN A 399 -7.37 -23.83 -14.75
C ASN A 399 -8.43 -22.72 -14.70
N ASN A 400 -9.68 -23.09 -14.51
CA ASN A 400 -10.80 -22.16 -14.45
C ASN A 400 -10.78 -21.34 -13.16
N LYS A 401 -10.41 -21.92 -12.01
CA LYS A 401 -10.13 -21.16 -10.77
C LYS A 401 -9.13 -20.03 -11.03
N GLY A 402 -8.06 -20.31 -11.79
CA GLY A 402 -7.08 -19.30 -12.20
C GLY A 402 -7.67 -18.17 -13.06
N ILE A 403 -8.66 -18.46 -13.92
CA ILE A 403 -9.43 -17.43 -14.65
C ILE A 403 -10.23 -16.60 -13.65
N MET A 404 -10.94 -17.26 -12.73
CA MET A 404 -11.86 -16.62 -11.79
C MET A 404 -11.15 -15.72 -10.78
N ASN A 405 -9.90 -16.03 -10.39
CA ASN A 405 -9.06 -15.10 -9.63
C ASN A 405 -9.00 -13.69 -10.25
N GLY A 406 -8.92 -13.61 -11.59
CA GLY A 406 -8.94 -12.33 -12.29
C GLY A 406 -10.36 -11.75 -12.39
N VAL A 407 -11.32 -12.57 -12.81
CA VAL A 407 -12.72 -12.17 -13.03
C VAL A 407 -13.36 -11.63 -11.76
N ASP A 408 -13.29 -12.40 -10.67
CA ASP A 408 -13.92 -12.07 -9.40
C ASP A 408 -13.29 -10.85 -8.74
N SER A 409 -11.97 -10.68 -8.91
CA SER A 409 -11.29 -9.51 -8.37
C SER A 409 -11.82 -8.20 -8.95
N VAL A 410 -12.15 -8.18 -10.25
CA VAL A 410 -12.74 -7.01 -10.91
C VAL A 410 -14.23 -6.91 -10.57
N ALA A 411 -14.94 -8.03 -10.51
CA ALA A 411 -16.35 -8.07 -10.12
C ALA A 411 -16.56 -7.45 -8.73
N LEU A 412 -15.77 -7.87 -7.74
CA LEU A 412 -15.73 -7.31 -6.39
C LEU A 412 -15.42 -5.81 -6.39
N ALA A 413 -14.33 -5.41 -7.06
CA ALA A 413 -13.91 -4.01 -7.10
C ALA A 413 -14.95 -3.08 -7.76
N THR A 414 -15.83 -3.62 -8.60
CA THR A 414 -16.83 -2.87 -9.36
C THR A 414 -18.27 -3.13 -8.89
N GLY A 415 -18.44 -3.82 -7.76
CA GLY A 415 -19.73 -4.04 -7.10
C GLY A 415 -20.68 -5.00 -7.83
N GLN A 416 -20.14 -5.95 -8.59
CA GLN A 416 -20.92 -6.96 -9.32
C GLN A 416 -21.17 -8.20 -8.46
N ASP A 417 -22.23 -8.94 -8.77
CA ASP A 417 -22.49 -10.24 -8.14
C ASP A 417 -21.57 -11.31 -8.74
N TRP A 418 -20.44 -11.56 -8.08
CA TRP A 418 -19.47 -12.56 -8.55
C TRP A 418 -20.03 -14.00 -8.50
N ARG A 419 -21.02 -14.30 -7.65
CA ARG A 419 -21.61 -15.65 -7.55
C ARG A 419 -22.42 -15.97 -8.82
N ALA A 420 -23.14 -14.98 -9.33
CA ALA A 420 -23.87 -15.12 -10.59
C ALA A 420 -22.91 -15.39 -11.77
N ILE A 421 -21.75 -14.72 -11.79
CA ILE A 421 -20.71 -14.90 -12.81
C ILE A 421 -20.09 -16.29 -12.70
N GLU A 422 -19.67 -16.70 -11.50
CA GLU A 422 -19.08 -18.01 -11.22
C GLU A 422 -19.99 -19.17 -11.62
N ALA A 423 -21.26 -19.13 -11.19
CA ALA A 423 -22.24 -20.16 -11.52
C ALA A 423 -22.44 -20.31 -13.04
N ALA A 424 -22.51 -19.20 -13.76
CA ALA A 424 -22.67 -19.20 -15.21
C ALA A 424 -21.41 -19.72 -15.91
N ALA A 425 -20.22 -19.28 -15.49
CA ALA A 425 -18.93 -19.69 -16.05
C ALA A 425 -18.71 -21.20 -15.87
N HIS A 426 -18.87 -21.72 -14.65
CA HIS A 426 -18.68 -23.14 -14.36
C HIS A 426 -19.73 -24.05 -15.01
N CYS A 427 -20.99 -23.59 -15.14
CA CYS A 427 -21.99 -24.32 -15.93
C CYS A 427 -21.62 -24.31 -17.42
N TYR A 428 -21.18 -23.16 -17.95
CA TYR A 428 -20.74 -23.06 -19.35
C TYR A 428 -19.56 -23.98 -19.66
N ALA A 429 -18.64 -24.16 -18.70
CA ALA A 429 -17.52 -25.08 -18.81
C ALA A 429 -17.92 -26.56 -18.95
N SER A 430 -19.15 -26.94 -18.58
CA SER A 430 -19.66 -28.32 -18.67
C SER A 430 -20.74 -28.52 -19.74
N ARG A 431 -20.97 -27.52 -20.60
CA ARG A 431 -22.07 -27.49 -21.59
C ARG A 431 -22.08 -28.65 -22.60
N TYR A 432 -20.97 -29.37 -22.77
CA TYR A 432 -20.86 -30.53 -23.67
C TYR A 432 -20.89 -31.87 -22.94
N GLY A 433 -21.24 -31.89 -21.66
CA GLY A 433 -21.43 -33.12 -20.86
C GLY A 433 -20.26 -33.44 -19.91
N GLN A 434 -19.07 -32.89 -20.16
CA GLN A 434 -17.92 -32.98 -19.26
C GLN A 434 -17.37 -31.57 -18.98
N TYR A 435 -16.95 -31.34 -17.74
CA TYR A 435 -16.35 -30.09 -17.32
C TYR A 435 -14.95 -29.91 -17.96
N THR A 436 -14.71 -28.80 -18.64
CA THR A 436 -13.47 -28.52 -19.39
C THR A 436 -12.95 -27.08 -19.19
N SER A 437 -11.85 -26.72 -19.83
CA SER A 437 -11.27 -25.37 -19.82
C SER A 437 -12.22 -24.32 -20.44
N LEU A 438 -12.35 -23.17 -19.79
CA LEU A 438 -13.04 -21.99 -20.35
C LEU A 438 -12.18 -21.23 -21.38
N SER A 439 -10.86 -21.34 -21.27
CA SER A 439 -9.92 -20.74 -22.21
C SER A 439 -9.46 -21.72 -23.28
N HIS A 440 -9.03 -21.19 -24.42
CA HIS A 440 -8.44 -21.94 -25.53
C HIS A 440 -7.14 -21.28 -25.99
N TYR A 441 -6.11 -22.10 -26.23
CA TYR A 441 -4.82 -21.66 -26.75
C TYR A 441 -4.46 -22.45 -28.00
N GLU A 442 -4.01 -21.73 -29.02
CA GLU A 442 -3.56 -22.31 -30.28
C GLU A 442 -2.35 -21.53 -30.81
N ILE A 443 -1.46 -22.22 -31.54
CA ILE A 443 -0.42 -21.56 -32.33
C ILE A 443 -0.93 -21.46 -33.76
N THR A 444 -1.02 -20.25 -34.28
CA THR A 444 -1.57 -19.98 -35.61
C THR A 444 -0.70 -18.94 -36.33
N SER A 445 -0.99 -18.66 -37.60
CA SER A 445 -0.35 -17.56 -38.33
C SER A 445 -1.31 -16.38 -38.40
N ASN A 446 -0.83 -15.17 -38.09
CA ASN A 446 -1.62 -13.96 -38.23
C ASN A 446 -1.78 -13.57 -39.71
N THR A 447 -2.50 -12.47 -39.97
CA THR A 447 -2.71 -11.93 -41.33
C THR A 447 -1.42 -11.62 -42.09
N ASP A 448 -0.32 -11.36 -41.37
CA ASP A 448 0.99 -11.03 -41.93
C ASP A 448 1.90 -12.26 -42.09
N GLY A 449 1.38 -13.47 -41.87
CA GLY A 449 2.13 -14.73 -41.96
C GLY A 449 3.08 -14.99 -40.78
N VAL A 450 3.01 -14.19 -39.71
CA VAL A 450 3.80 -14.37 -38.49
C VAL A 450 3.13 -15.42 -37.60
N ARG A 451 3.91 -16.40 -37.12
CA ARG A 451 3.43 -17.36 -36.11
C ARG A 451 3.19 -16.66 -34.78
N VAL A 452 1.96 -16.79 -34.28
CA VAL A 452 1.47 -16.19 -33.03
C VAL A 452 0.84 -17.26 -32.14
N LEU A 453 0.99 -17.10 -30.82
CA LEU A 453 0.15 -17.78 -29.84
C LEU A 453 -1.12 -16.95 -29.68
N ARG A 454 -2.28 -17.56 -29.95
CA ARG A 454 -3.59 -16.94 -29.77
C ARG A 454 -4.27 -17.52 -28.53
N GLY A 455 -4.66 -16.65 -27.61
CA GLY A 455 -5.48 -16.99 -26.43
C GLY A 455 -6.91 -16.50 -26.61
N LYS A 456 -7.90 -17.29 -26.18
CA LYS A 456 -9.33 -16.94 -26.23
C LYS A 456 -10.00 -17.34 -24.91
N LEU A 457 -10.94 -16.52 -24.44
CA LEU A 457 -11.81 -16.82 -23.30
C LEU A 457 -13.24 -16.36 -23.61
N GLU A 458 -14.22 -17.20 -23.34
CA GLU A 458 -15.63 -16.90 -23.58
C GLU A 458 -16.52 -17.60 -22.55
N PHE A 459 -17.44 -16.85 -21.95
CA PHE A 459 -18.57 -17.40 -21.17
C PHE A 459 -19.68 -16.34 -20.99
N PRO A 460 -20.89 -16.75 -20.60
CA PRO A 460 -21.97 -15.85 -20.18
C PRO A 460 -21.60 -15.03 -18.95
N ILE A 461 -21.74 -13.71 -19.00
CA ILE A 461 -21.39 -12.82 -17.88
C ILE A 461 -22.44 -11.71 -17.71
N ALA A 462 -23.20 -11.79 -16.61
CA ALA A 462 -24.25 -10.82 -16.29
C ALA A 462 -23.72 -9.75 -15.32
N VAL A 463 -23.35 -8.59 -15.86
CA VAL A 463 -22.86 -7.43 -15.10
C VAL A 463 -23.65 -6.17 -15.45
N GLY A 464 -23.68 -5.19 -14.55
CA GLY A 464 -24.35 -3.90 -14.72
C GLY A 464 -23.44 -2.71 -14.47
N SER A 465 -23.62 -1.63 -15.22
CA SER A 465 -23.03 -0.31 -14.95
C SER A 465 -24.01 0.60 -14.18
N LYS A 466 -25.27 0.18 -14.05
CA LYS A 466 -26.35 0.87 -13.32
C LYS A 466 -27.18 -0.09 -12.46
N GLY A 467 -27.77 0.45 -11.39
CA GLY A 467 -28.69 -0.27 -10.50
C GLY A 467 -28.00 -1.09 -9.40
N GLY A 468 -28.79 -1.63 -8.47
CA GLY A 468 -28.29 -2.40 -7.32
C GLY A 468 -27.46 -1.56 -6.34
N ALA A 469 -26.52 -2.22 -5.66
CA ALA A 469 -25.63 -1.62 -4.67
C ALA A 469 -24.58 -0.65 -5.26
N LEU A 470 -24.50 -0.53 -6.60
CA LEU A 470 -23.50 0.29 -7.30
C LEU A 470 -23.53 1.78 -6.92
N GLN A 471 -24.72 2.30 -6.61
CA GLN A 471 -24.88 3.69 -6.16
C GLN A 471 -24.81 3.84 -4.64
N THR A 472 -24.95 2.74 -3.90
CA THR A 472 -25.02 2.74 -2.44
C THR A 472 -23.62 2.78 -1.82
N HIS A 473 -22.64 2.10 -2.43
CA HIS A 473 -21.26 2.09 -1.97
C HIS A 473 -20.42 3.18 -2.69
N PRO A 474 -19.89 4.20 -1.97
CA PRO A 474 -19.13 5.30 -2.58
C PRO A 474 -17.89 4.84 -3.36
N GLY A 475 -17.18 3.84 -2.82
CA GLY A 475 -16.04 3.18 -3.47
C GLY A 475 -16.28 2.70 -4.90
N TYR A 476 -17.47 2.19 -5.25
CA TYR A 476 -17.74 1.72 -6.62
C TYR A 476 -17.79 2.86 -7.63
N THR A 477 -18.21 4.06 -7.22
CA THR A 477 -18.18 5.24 -8.11
C THR A 477 -16.73 5.59 -8.48
N ALA A 478 -15.81 5.46 -7.53
CA ALA A 478 -14.40 5.71 -7.75
C ALA A 478 -13.75 4.65 -8.64
N THR A 479 -14.02 3.36 -8.42
CA THR A 479 -13.45 2.27 -9.25
C THR A 479 -14.01 2.30 -10.68
N HIS A 480 -15.30 2.58 -10.87
CA HIS A 480 -15.86 2.82 -12.20
C HIS A 480 -15.25 4.06 -12.88
N ALA A 481 -14.91 5.11 -12.13
CA ALA A 481 -14.21 6.27 -12.69
C ALA A 481 -12.79 5.92 -13.16
N ILE A 482 -12.06 5.08 -12.42
CA ILE A 482 -10.74 4.56 -12.83
C ILE A 482 -10.85 3.77 -14.14
N LEU A 483 -11.93 2.99 -14.29
CA LEU A 483 -12.28 2.26 -15.53
C LEU A 483 -12.84 3.14 -16.66
N GLN A 484 -12.90 4.46 -16.47
CA GLN A 484 -13.46 5.42 -17.44
C GLN A 484 -14.97 5.23 -17.71
N GLN A 485 -15.73 4.83 -16.69
CA GLN A 485 -17.20 4.72 -16.70
C GLN A 485 -17.72 3.82 -17.84
N PRO A 486 -17.36 2.52 -17.85
CA PRO A 486 -17.72 1.60 -18.93
C PRO A 486 -19.23 1.29 -18.96
N SER A 487 -19.77 1.03 -20.14
CA SER A 487 -21.08 0.38 -20.30
C SER A 487 -21.04 -1.08 -19.78
N ALA A 488 -22.19 -1.73 -19.58
CA ALA A 488 -22.24 -3.13 -19.14
C ALA A 488 -21.52 -4.08 -20.12
N ARG A 489 -21.57 -3.80 -21.43
CA ARG A 489 -20.84 -4.56 -22.46
C ARG A 489 -19.34 -4.32 -22.40
N ALA A 490 -18.92 -3.07 -22.21
CA ALA A 490 -17.51 -2.75 -22.02
C ALA A 490 -16.97 -3.36 -20.71
N LEU A 491 -17.74 -3.32 -19.63
CA LEU A 491 -17.36 -3.90 -18.34
C LEU A 491 -17.18 -5.42 -18.41
N SER A 492 -18.12 -6.14 -19.03
CA SER A 492 -17.96 -7.59 -19.25
C SER A 492 -16.72 -7.93 -20.08
N SER A 493 -16.44 -7.13 -21.11
CA SER A 493 -15.26 -7.25 -21.96
C SER A 493 -13.95 -7.01 -21.18
N ILE A 494 -13.94 -6.04 -20.27
CA ILE A 494 -12.81 -5.76 -19.36
C ILE A 494 -12.59 -6.94 -18.42
N ILE A 495 -13.64 -7.41 -17.76
CA ILE A 495 -13.57 -8.51 -16.79
C ILE A 495 -13.02 -9.79 -17.43
N LEU A 496 -13.50 -10.15 -18.63
CA LEU A 496 -13.00 -11.33 -19.35
C LEU A 496 -11.56 -11.15 -19.84
N SER A 497 -11.17 -9.94 -20.25
CA SER A 497 -9.78 -9.68 -20.65
C SER A 497 -8.83 -9.86 -19.47
N VAL A 498 -9.24 -9.48 -18.27
CA VAL A 498 -8.48 -9.71 -17.03
C VAL A 498 -8.44 -11.20 -16.69
N GLY A 499 -9.55 -11.92 -16.81
CA GLY A 499 -9.58 -13.38 -16.64
C GLY A 499 -8.66 -14.12 -17.61
N LEU A 500 -8.63 -13.71 -18.88
CA LEU A 500 -7.75 -14.28 -19.90
C LEU A 500 -6.27 -13.94 -19.62
N ALA A 501 -5.97 -12.70 -19.23
CA ALA A 501 -4.62 -12.30 -18.81
C ALA A 501 -4.14 -13.13 -17.62
N GLN A 502 -5.01 -13.35 -16.64
CA GLN A 502 -4.71 -14.11 -15.43
C GLN A 502 -4.44 -15.58 -15.74
N ASN A 503 -5.25 -16.18 -16.60
CA ASN A 503 -5.04 -17.56 -17.06
C ASN A 503 -3.75 -17.71 -17.86
N PHE A 504 -3.45 -16.78 -18.76
CA PHE A 504 -2.20 -16.78 -19.51
C PHE A 504 -0.98 -16.68 -18.58
N ALA A 505 -1.02 -15.78 -17.60
CA ALA A 505 0.04 -15.65 -16.61
C ALA A 505 0.25 -16.96 -15.82
N ALA A 506 -0.83 -17.60 -15.38
CA ALA A 506 -0.79 -18.84 -14.61
C ALA A 506 -0.23 -20.00 -15.45
N ILE A 507 -0.74 -20.22 -16.66
CA ILE A 507 -0.29 -21.31 -17.53
C ILE A 507 1.18 -21.11 -17.91
N ARG A 508 1.58 -19.90 -18.30
CA ARG A 508 2.98 -19.58 -18.62
C ARG A 508 3.91 -19.83 -17.43
N ALA A 509 3.47 -19.51 -16.21
CA ALA A 509 4.24 -19.76 -14.99
C ALA A 509 4.41 -21.25 -14.68
N ILE A 510 3.33 -22.03 -14.77
CA ILE A 510 3.31 -23.49 -14.52
C ILE A 510 4.18 -24.21 -15.55
N ALA A 511 4.00 -23.90 -16.83
CA ALA A 511 4.64 -24.57 -17.95
C ALA A 511 6.18 -24.48 -17.92
N ILE A 512 6.73 -23.40 -17.36
CA ILE A 512 8.17 -23.12 -17.45
C ILE A 512 8.90 -23.31 -16.12
N THR A 513 8.38 -22.75 -15.02
CA THR A 513 9.12 -22.74 -13.74
C THR A 513 8.43 -23.47 -12.61
N GLY A 514 7.16 -23.86 -12.77
CA GLY A 514 6.28 -24.25 -11.68
C GLY A 514 5.86 -23.03 -10.83
N ILE A 515 4.62 -23.04 -10.31
CA ILE A 515 4.03 -21.91 -9.55
C ILE A 515 4.88 -21.56 -8.34
N GLN A 516 5.38 -22.56 -7.63
CA GLN A 516 6.12 -22.37 -6.38
C GLN A 516 7.30 -21.41 -6.58
N LYS A 517 8.15 -21.62 -7.59
CA LYS A 517 9.30 -20.74 -7.87
C LYS A 517 8.92 -19.28 -8.22
N GLY A 518 7.70 -19.03 -8.72
CA GLY A 518 7.18 -17.69 -9.01
C GLY A 518 6.44 -17.04 -7.82
N HIS A 519 5.69 -17.83 -7.05
CA HIS A 519 4.93 -17.39 -5.87
C HIS A 519 5.80 -17.20 -4.63
N MET A 520 7.01 -17.78 -4.59
CA MET A 520 7.90 -17.67 -3.46
C MET A 520 8.14 -16.20 -3.05
N ALA A 521 8.18 -15.25 -4.00
CA ALA A 521 8.38 -13.82 -3.70
C ALA A 521 7.24 -13.16 -2.94
N LEU A 522 6.00 -13.59 -3.20
CA LEU A 522 4.80 -13.02 -2.58
C LEU A 522 4.35 -13.83 -1.36
N HIS A 523 4.60 -15.14 -1.36
CA HIS A 523 4.52 -15.96 -0.16
C HIS A 523 5.53 -15.49 0.90
N ALA A 524 6.77 -15.19 0.48
CA ALA A 524 7.75 -14.52 1.33
C ALA A 524 7.22 -13.18 1.85
N ARG A 525 6.49 -12.43 1.03
CA ARG A 525 5.89 -11.14 1.41
C ARG A 525 4.82 -11.27 2.47
N ASN A 526 3.95 -12.27 2.34
CA ASN A 526 2.95 -12.56 3.36
C ASN A 526 3.58 -13.05 4.66
N ILE A 527 4.60 -13.92 4.57
CA ILE A 527 5.35 -14.39 5.74
C ILE A 527 6.10 -13.24 6.41
N ALA A 528 6.66 -12.31 5.63
CA ALA A 528 7.28 -11.08 6.13
C ALA A 528 6.29 -10.22 6.92
N VAL A 529 5.11 -9.96 6.34
CA VAL A 529 4.05 -9.19 7.01
C VAL A 529 3.54 -9.92 8.26
N ALA A 530 3.30 -11.24 8.18
CA ALA A 530 2.88 -12.05 9.32
C ALA A 530 3.95 -12.14 10.43
N ALA A 531 5.23 -12.01 10.07
CA ALA A 531 6.34 -11.90 11.02
C ALA A 531 6.46 -10.50 11.66
N GLY A 532 5.63 -9.53 11.25
CA GLY A 532 5.62 -8.17 11.77
C GLY A 532 6.57 -7.21 11.04
N ALA A 533 7.01 -7.51 9.82
CA ALA A 533 7.92 -6.64 9.08
C ALA A 533 7.27 -5.28 8.74
N PRO A 534 7.95 -4.15 9.02
CA PRO A 534 7.57 -2.83 8.52
C PRO A 534 7.46 -2.83 6.99
N SER A 535 6.53 -2.06 6.43
CA SER A 535 6.22 -2.04 4.98
C SER A 535 7.45 -1.76 4.09
N GLU A 536 8.42 -1.02 4.61
CA GLU A 536 9.69 -0.68 3.97
C GLU A 536 10.65 -1.87 3.83
N LEU A 537 10.70 -2.73 4.86
CA LEU A 537 11.61 -3.88 4.93
C LEU A 537 11.05 -5.12 4.22
N VAL A 538 9.75 -5.14 3.97
CA VAL A 538 9.05 -6.28 3.38
C VAL A 538 9.68 -6.73 2.05
N SER A 539 10.05 -5.82 1.14
CA SER A 539 10.67 -6.20 -0.14
C SER A 539 12.09 -6.77 0.01
N GLU A 540 12.88 -6.23 0.93
CA GLU A 540 14.25 -6.67 1.20
C GLU A 540 14.25 -8.05 1.87
N LEU A 541 13.40 -8.21 2.89
CA LEU A 541 13.16 -9.45 3.60
C LEU A 541 12.66 -10.57 2.67
N CYS A 542 11.80 -10.25 1.70
CA CYS A 542 11.40 -11.22 0.68
C CYS A 542 12.59 -11.74 -0.11
N THR A 543 13.46 -10.83 -0.53
CA THR A 543 14.64 -11.14 -1.35
C THR A 543 15.61 -12.02 -0.56
N TYR A 544 15.78 -11.74 0.73
CA TYR A 544 16.56 -12.56 1.64
C TYR A 544 16.03 -13.99 1.78
N MET A 545 14.74 -14.14 2.12
CA MET A 545 14.12 -15.46 2.28
C MET A 545 14.18 -16.30 1.00
N LEU A 546 13.96 -15.65 -0.15
CA LEU A 546 14.11 -16.26 -1.47
C LEU A 546 15.54 -16.74 -1.74
N GLY A 547 16.53 -15.88 -1.48
CA GLY A 547 17.94 -16.20 -1.68
C GLY A 547 18.41 -17.37 -0.82
N ARG A 548 17.93 -17.44 0.43
CA ARG A 548 18.21 -18.56 1.35
C ARG A 548 17.41 -19.83 1.06
N LYS A 549 16.43 -19.78 0.14
CA LYS A 549 15.45 -20.85 -0.10
C LYS A 549 14.73 -21.34 1.16
N SER A 550 14.55 -20.45 2.16
CA SER A 550 13.89 -20.74 3.43
C SER A 550 12.82 -19.68 3.70
N ILE A 551 11.54 -20.05 3.47
CA ILE A 551 10.40 -19.14 3.57
C ILE A 551 9.52 -19.59 4.72
N ASN A 552 9.85 -19.14 5.92
CA ASN A 552 9.10 -19.38 7.14
C ASN A 552 9.27 -18.19 8.10
N ILE A 553 8.40 -18.09 9.11
CA ILE A 553 8.39 -16.98 10.07
C ILE A 553 9.71 -16.89 10.85
N GLY A 554 10.36 -18.01 11.14
CA GLY A 554 11.66 -18.03 11.83
C GLY A 554 12.75 -17.32 11.03
N THR A 555 12.91 -17.68 9.76
CA THR A 555 13.87 -17.03 8.84
C THR A 555 13.53 -15.55 8.62
N ALA A 556 12.24 -15.20 8.61
CA ALA A 556 11.82 -13.80 8.52
C ALA A 556 12.24 -12.99 9.76
N LYS A 557 12.04 -13.55 10.95
CA LYS A 557 12.47 -12.93 12.22
C LYS A 557 13.98 -12.84 12.33
N GLU A 558 14.73 -13.87 11.92
CA GLU A 558 16.19 -13.84 11.86
C GLU A 558 16.70 -12.71 10.97
N TYR A 559 16.06 -12.52 9.82
CA TYR A 559 16.41 -11.42 8.93
C TYR A 559 16.03 -10.07 9.50
N LEU A 560 14.83 -9.91 10.08
CA LEU A 560 14.46 -8.64 10.73
C LEU A 560 15.41 -8.29 11.87
N HIS A 561 15.87 -9.30 12.61
CA HIS A 561 16.89 -9.17 13.64
C HIS A 561 18.26 -8.80 13.04
N ALA A 562 18.70 -9.49 11.99
CA ALA A 562 19.97 -9.20 11.31
C ALA A 562 19.93 -7.88 10.54
N HIS A 563 18.78 -7.45 10.03
CA HIS A 563 18.54 -6.18 9.35
C HIS A 563 18.49 -5.03 10.34
N ALA A 564 17.92 -5.24 11.54
CA ALA A 564 18.07 -4.29 12.63
C ALA A 564 19.57 -4.09 12.97
N VAL A 565 20.33 -5.18 13.07
CA VAL A 565 21.80 -5.16 13.29
C VAL A 565 22.59 -4.63 12.08
N PHE A 566 22.11 -4.80 10.84
CA PHE A 566 22.81 -4.36 9.63
C PHE A 566 22.43 -2.93 9.21
N SER A 567 21.23 -2.45 9.51
CA SER A 567 20.85 -1.03 9.45
C SER A 567 21.63 -0.23 10.48
N GLU A 568 21.91 -0.82 11.65
CA GLU A 568 22.91 -0.33 12.62
C GLU A 568 24.33 -0.24 12.03
N ILE A 569 24.65 -0.98 10.95
CA ILE A 569 25.97 -0.98 10.29
C ILE A 569 25.99 -0.16 8.98
N GLN A 570 24.89 -0.11 8.23
CA GLN A 570 24.80 0.44 6.87
C GLN A 570 24.24 1.87 6.79
N SER A 571 23.85 2.46 7.93
CA SER A 571 23.91 3.91 8.16
C SER A 571 25.24 4.53 7.67
N ASN A 572 26.27 3.70 7.45
CA ASN A 572 27.54 3.98 6.80
C ASN A 572 27.60 3.99 5.23
N SER A 573 26.50 4.12 4.44
CA SER A 573 26.39 4.73 3.04
C SER A 573 25.69 3.92 1.91
N PRO A 574 24.93 4.57 0.98
CA PRO A 574 24.75 4.10 -0.43
C PRO A 574 24.57 5.19 -1.56
N PRO A 575 24.60 4.84 -2.89
CA PRO A 575 24.42 5.75 -4.05
C PRO A 575 23.07 5.65 -4.85
N ILE A 576 22.95 6.46 -5.92
CA ILE A 576 21.76 7.23 -6.45
C ILE A 576 21.15 6.72 -7.80
N SER A 577 19.88 7.10 -8.09
CA SER A 577 19.12 6.98 -9.36
C SER A 577 18.60 8.37 -9.87
N PRO A 578 18.33 8.59 -11.19
CA PRO A 578 18.24 9.93 -11.80
C PRO A 578 16.81 10.37 -12.23
N VAL A 579 16.24 11.32 -11.50
CA VAL A 579 15.33 12.38 -11.98
C VAL A 579 15.87 13.66 -11.34
N PRO A 580 15.93 14.84 -12.02
CA PRO A 580 16.31 16.07 -11.34
C PRO A 580 15.14 16.53 -10.48
N VAL A 581 14.94 15.81 -9.39
CA VAL A 581 14.28 16.29 -8.18
C VAL A 581 15.19 17.42 -7.69
N THR A 582 14.65 18.59 -7.39
CA THR A 582 15.33 19.48 -6.44
C THR A 582 15.39 18.70 -5.15
N LEU A 583 16.50 17.99 -4.95
CA LEU A 583 16.69 17.11 -3.81
C LEU A 583 16.46 17.95 -2.55
N PRO A 584 15.77 17.41 -1.53
CA PRO A 584 15.70 18.09 -0.25
C PRO A 584 17.11 18.25 0.31
N SER A 585 17.32 19.29 1.12
CA SER A 585 18.52 19.37 1.94
C SER A 585 18.45 18.28 3.00
N MET A 586 19.60 17.72 3.35
CA MET A 586 19.72 16.58 4.26
C MET A 586 20.68 16.95 5.39
N PHE A 587 20.26 16.67 6.62
CA PHE A 587 21.06 16.81 7.83
C PHE A 587 21.20 15.44 8.49
N TYR A 588 22.43 14.94 8.54
CA TYR A 588 22.77 13.63 9.08
C TYR A 588 23.76 13.75 10.24
N VAL A 589 23.52 13.06 11.34
CA VAL A 589 24.43 13.02 12.49
C VAL A 589 24.52 11.58 12.98
N GLU A 590 25.73 11.09 13.18
CA GLU A 590 25.99 9.78 13.78
C GLU A 590 27.12 9.92 14.81
N ILE A 591 26.82 9.63 16.07
CA ILE A 591 27.77 9.77 17.18
C ILE A 591 27.69 8.53 18.08
N PRO A 592 28.82 7.92 18.46
CA PRO A 592 28.83 6.85 19.43
C PRO A 592 28.50 7.40 20.81
N VAL A 593 27.72 6.64 21.58
CA VAL A 593 27.40 7.00 22.95
C VAL A 593 27.99 5.98 23.92
N PRO A 594 28.61 6.44 25.02
CA PRO A 594 29.16 5.54 26.02
C PRO A 594 28.09 4.63 26.59
N HIS A 595 28.42 3.34 26.71
CA HIS A 595 27.54 2.30 27.27
C HIS A 595 26.29 1.96 26.44
N LEU A 596 26.17 2.48 25.21
CA LEU A 596 25.20 2.01 24.22
C LEU A 596 25.92 1.06 23.25
N GLU A 597 25.33 -0.11 22.94
CA GLU A 597 25.92 -1.07 21.98
C GLU A 597 25.90 -0.57 20.51
N GLY A 598 25.48 0.68 20.27
CA GLY A 598 25.41 1.31 18.94
C GLY A 598 25.59 2.85 18.96
N THR A 599 25.49 3.48 17.79
CA THR A 599 25.56 4.94 17.60
C THR A 599 24.16 5.57 17.68
N ILE A 600 24.04 6.82 18.13
CA ILE A 600 22.81 7.60 17.89
C ILE A 600 22.92 8.20 16.50
N SER A 601 21.95 7.86 15.64
CA SER A 601 21.80 8.50 14.33
C SER A 601 20.57 9.41 14.26
N LEU A 602 20.74 10.58 13.65
CA LEU A 602 19.66 11.51 13.30
C LEU A 602 19.73 11.81 11.80
N ASN A 603 18.62 11.64 11.10
CA ASN A 603 18.52 11.89 9.66
C ASN A 603 17.29 12.76 9.37
N ILE A 604 17.51 14.02 9.00
CA ILE A 604 16.46 15.02 8.80
C ILE A 604 16.53 15.55 7.36
N ALA A 605 15.44 15.37 6.61
CA ALA A 605 15.23 16.02 5.33
C ALA A 605 14.48 17.35 5.54
N PHE A 606 14.95 18.44 4.93
CA PHE A 606 14.33 19.76 5.03
C PHE A 606 14.41 20.54 3.71
N GLU A 607 13.44 21.41 3.45
CA GLU A 607 13.42 22.29 2.27
C GLU A 607 14.18 23.58 2.59
N SER A 608 15.37 23.76 2.04
CA SER A 608 16.10 25.03 2.14
C SER A 608 15.47 26.08 1.21
N ILE A 609 15.58 27.36 1.57
CA ILE A 609 14.99 28.47 0.81
C ILE A 609 15.80 28.73 -0.48
N ASN A 610 17.10 28.40 -0.47
CA ASN A 610 17.94 28.46 -1.66
C ASN A 610 17.61 27.31 -2.63
N LYS A 611 17.74 27.55 -3.94
CA LYS A 611 17.43 26.55 -4.99
C LYS A 611 18.45 25.39 -5.06
N HIS A 612 19.36 25.28 -4.09
CA HIS A 612 20.45 24.31 -4.05
C HIS A 612 20.34 23.43 -2.80
N PRO A 613 20.19 22.09 -2.94
CA PRO A 613 20.20 21.18 -1.80
C PRO A 613 21.53 21.24 -1.06
N GLN A 614 21.45 21.25 0.27
CA GLN A 614 22.60 21.22 1.16
C GLN A 614 22.66 19.86 1.86
N TYR A 615 23.85 19.26 1.91
CA TYR A 615 24.11 18.04 2.67
C TYR A 615 25.05 18.38 3.83
N ILE A 616 24.55 18.24 5.06
CA ILE A 616 25.28 18.54 6.29
C ILE A 616 25.40 17.24 7.07
N ALA A 617 26.61 16.71 7.22
CA ALA A 617 26.86 15.45 7.92
C ALA A 617 27.87 15.60 9.06
N ILE A 618 27.55 15.07 10.24
CA ILE A 618 28.48 14.97 11.37
C ILE A 618 28.75 13.49 11.63
N MET A 619 29.92 13.00 11.20
CA MET A 619 30.36 11.60 11.32
C MET A 619 31.82 11.51 11.75
N ALA A 620 32.25 10.33 12.19
CA ALA A 620 33.63 10.07 12.60
C ALA A 620 34.61 10.36 11.43
N PRO A 621 35.75 11.04 11.68
CA PRO A 621 36.76 11.20 10.64
C PRO A 621 37.32 9.81 10.23
N PRO A 622 37.54 9.55 8.92
CA PRO A 622 38.07 8.27 8.47
C PRO A 622 39.45 8.00 9.09
N LYS A 623 39.68 6.78 9.57
CA LYS A 623 40.97 6.35 10.14
C LYS A 623 42.06 6.51 9.08
N ALA A 624 43.01 7.42 9.32
CA ALA A 624 44.09 7.73 8.40
C ALA A 624 45.04 6.53 8.22
N ASN A 625 45.08 5.96 7.01
CA ASN A 625 46.25 5.24 6.54
C ASN A 625 47.29 6.28 6.11
N GLY A 626 48.32 6.46 6.92
CA GLY A 626 49.70 6.80 6.47
C GLY A 626 49.99 8.12 5.76
N ASP A 627 49.05 8.87 5.20
CA ASP A 627 49.33 10.12 4.48
C ASP A 627 48.70 11.34 5.16
N ALA A 628 49.56 12.09 5.84
CA ALA A 628 49.24 13.36 6.46
C ALA A 628 49.09 14.46 5.40
N THR A 629 47.98 14.52 4.67
CA THR A 629 47.59 15.75 3.93
C THR A 629 46.11 15.91 3.52
N SER A 630 45.16 15.05 3.92
CA SER A 630 43.74 15.28 3.60
C SER A 630 42.88 15.43 4.85
N SER A 631 42.93 16.61 5.46
CA SER A 631 41.83 17.10 6.31
C SER A 631 40.60 17.22 5.41
N ALA A 632 39.65 16.29 5.53
CA ALA A 632 38.39 16.34 4.79
C ALA A 632 37.71 17.67 5.11
N THR A 633 37.68 18.55 4.10
CA THR A 633 37.20 19.91 4.21
C THR A 633 35.71 19.88 4.55
N LEU A 634 35.35 20.23 5.79
CA LEU A 634 33.98 20.63 6.15
C LEU A 634 33.43 21.54 5.04
N THR A 635 32.23 21.27 4.52
CA THR A 635 31.59 22.18 3.56
C THR A 635 31.49 23.58 4.19
N SER A 636 31.63 24.64 3.38
CA SER A 636 31.62 26.03 3.87
C SER A 636 30.41 26.32 4.77
N ILE A 637 29.24 25.78 4.42
CA ILE A 637 27.99 25.94 5.16
C ILE A 637 27.96 25.18 6.50
N GLN A 638 28.57 23.99 6.58
CA GLN A 638 28.61 23.20 7.82
C GLN A 638 29.43 23.92 8.89
N ARG A 639 30.59 24.46 8.51
CA ARG A 639 31.40 25.28 9.41
C ARG A 639 30.67 26.58 9.80
N GLN A 640 29.87 27.16 8.92
CA GLN A 640 29.08 28.36 9.24
C GLN A 640 27.92 28.08 10.21
N LEU A 641 27.24 26.93 10.07
CA LEU A 641 26.08 26.58 10.92
C LEU A 641 26.46 25.96 12.26
N LEU A 642 27.55 25.18 12.31
CA LEU A 642 27.95 24.44 13.52
C LEU A 642 29.27 24.96 14.13
N GLY A 643 30.06 25.73 13.37
CA GLY A 643 31.40 26.16 13.77
C GLY A 643 32.40 25.00 13.83
N ASP A 644 33.31 25.05 14.80
CA ASP A 644 34.27 23.97 15.08
C ASP A 644 33.64 22.77 15.83
N LYS A 645 32.32 22.83 16.12
CA LYS A 645 31.59 21.82 16.90
C LYS A 645 31.16 20.64 16.00
N GLY A 646 32.15 19.89 15.54
CA GLY A 646 31.96 18.65 14.77
C GLY A 646 31.84 17.39 15.64
N TYR A 647 32.05 16.23 15.01
CA TYR A 647 31.91 14.90 15.63
C TYR A 647 32.65 14.76 16.98
N ASN A 648 33.94 15.11 17.01
CA ASN A 648 34.76 14.98 18.23
C ASN A 648 34.21 15.78 19.41
N GLN A 649 33.54 16.90 19.15
CA GLN A 649 32.95 17.71 20.21
C GLN A 649 31.68 17.07 20.74
N LEU A 650 30.81 16.59 19.85
CA LEU A 650 29.57 15.93 20.25
C LEU A 650 29.85 14.60 20.98
N GLU A 651 30.85 13.83 20.54
CA GLU A 651 31.31 12.63 21.26
C GLU A 651 31.75 12.95 22.69
N LYS A 652 32.59 13.99 22.86
CA LYS A 652 32.97 14.48 24.20
C LYS A 652 31.75 14.93 25.01
N MET A 653 30.79 15.61 24.37
CA MET A 653 29.56 16.02 25.04
C MET A 653 28.79 14.82 25.59
N PHE A 654 28.64 13.75 24.82
CA PHE A 654 27.99 12.53 25.30
C PHE A 654 28.78 11.81 26.41
N MET A 655 30.13 11.87 26.40
CA MET A 655 30.96 11.42 27.54
C MET A 655 30.64 12.18 28.82
N PHE A 656 30.46 13.49 28.74
CA PHE A 656 30.09 14.31 29.91
C PHE A 656 28.63 14.10 30.33
N LEU A 657 27.69 13.99 29.39
CA LEU A 657 26.29 13.68 29.69
C LEU A 657 26.15 12.33 30.43
N ALA A 658 26.99 11.34 30.11
CA ALA A 658 27.02 10.09 30.86
C ALA A 658 27.32 10.31 32.35
N SER A 659 28.16 11.29 32.70
CA SER A 659 28.42 11.64 34.11
C SER A 659 27.22 12.29 34.79
N MET A 660 26.41 13.07 34.07
CA MET A 660 25.19 13.69 34.60
C MET A 660 24.12 12.65 34.97
N ARG A 661 24.05 11.51 34.27
CA ARG A 661 23.10 10.44 34.59
C ARG A 661 23.25 9.89 36.00
N SER A 662 24.46 9.94 36.56
CA SER A 662 24.71 9.50 37.94
C SER A 662 23.98 10.35 39.00
N ILE A 663 23.44 11.51 38.62
CA ILE A 663 22.59 12.35 39.47
C ILE A 663 21.22 11.71 39.70
N LEU A 664 20.70 10.95 38.73
CA LEU A 664 19.39 10.29 38.79
C LEU A 664 19.50 8.82 39.20
N ILE A 665 20.63 8.17 38.87
CA ILE A 665 20.89 6.76 39.13
C ILE A 665 22.19 6.65 39.92
N SER A 666 22.13 6.42 41.23
CA SER A 666 23.32 6.24 42.05
C SER A 666 23.92 4.83 41.87
N ASP A 667 25.25 4.73 41.79
CA ASP A 667 25.96 3.44 41.72
C ASP A 667 25.89 2.64 43.03
N ASP A 668 25.57 3.32 44.16
CA ASP A 668 25.56 2.77 45.53
C ASP A 668 24.20 2.18 45.97
N ALA A 669 23.18 2.16 45.10
CA ALA A 669 21.93 1.46 45.40
C ALA A 669 22.10 -0.05 45.19
N GLY A 670 21.88 -0.82 46.26
CA GLY A 670 21.95 -2.29 46.30
C GLY A 670 20.89 -2.99 45.45
N ASP A 671 20.43 -4.18 45.88
CA ASP A 671 19.59 -5.14 45.12
C ASP A 671 18.30 -4.61 44.44
N ASP A 672 17.91 -3.35 44.64
CA ASP A 672 16.80 -2.67 43.94
C ASP A 672 17.13 -2.29 42.46
N ARG A 673 18.13 -2.93 41.85
CA ARG A 673 18.60 -2.67 40.48
C ARG A 673 17.60 -3.08 39.39
N GLU A 674 16.69 -4.02 39.65
CA GLU A 674 15.81 -4.57 38.61
C GLU A 674 14.52 -3.77 38.38
N GLU A 675 13.93 -3.16 39.40
CA GLU A 675 12.67 -2.41 39.23
C GLU A 675 12.86 -1.05 38.55
N MET A 676 13.99 -0.36 38.78
CA MET A 676 14.20 1.01 38.29
C MET A 676 14.84 1.08 36.89
N LYS A 677 15.47 0.00 36.40
CA LYS A 677 16.11 -0.06 35.06
C LYS A 677 15.19 -0.58 33.95
N SER A 678 14.05 -1.17 34.29
CA SER A 678 13.26 -2.03 33.40
C SER A 678 12.43 -1.28 32.32
N ARG A 679 12.42 0.06 32.26
CA ARG A 679 11.55 0.80 31.33
C ARG A 679 12.18 1.94 30.53
N ALA A 680 13.46 2.25 30.72
CA ALA A 680 14.07 3.41 30.08
C ALA A 680 14.38 3.13 28.59
N ASN A 681 13.69 3.82 27.68
CA ASN A 681 14.11 3.88 26.28
C ASN A 681 15.37 4.75 26.19
N LEU A 682 16.52 4.17 26.55
CA LEU A 682 17.82 4.84 26.58
C LEU A 682 18.16 5.45 25.21
N ALA A 683 17.69 4.83 24.12
CA ALA A 683 17.82 5.37 22.77
C ALA A 683 17.01 6.66 22.57
N LEU A 684 15.76 6.73 23.02
CA LEU A 684 14.94 7.95 22.98
C LEU A 684 15.54 9.08 23.82
N GLN A 685 15.96 8.77 25.05
CA GLN A 685 16.61 9.73 25.95
C GLN A 685 17.83 10.38 25.28
N ASN A 686 18.73 9.55 24.79
CA ASN A 686 19.90 9.92 24.01
C ASN A 686 19.57 10.78 22.77
N LYS A 687 18.52 10.40 22.03
CA LYS A 687 18.06 11.11 20.82
C LYS A 687 17.50 12.48 21.14
N LEU A 688 16.73 12.62 22.23
CA LEU A 688 16.23 13.90 22.73
C LEU A 688 17.39 14.79 23.22
N GLN A 689 18.40 14.22 23.89
CA GLN A 689 19.62 14.95 24.26
C GLN A 689 20.35 15.49 23.03
N LEU A 690 20.52 14.65 22.00
CA LEU A 690 21.15 15.06 20.73
C LEU A 690 20.36 16.20 20.06
N LEU A 691 19.05 16.05 19.91
CA LEU A 691 18.17 17.06 19.30
C LEU A 691 18.22 18.39 20.05
N SER A 692 18.16 18.35 21.38
CA SER A 692 18.27 19.53 22.25
C SER A 692 19.62 20.24 22.08
N ILE A 693 20.72 19.49 22.09
CA ILE A 693 22.07 20.02 21.86
C ILE A 693 22.17 20.69 20.49
N LEU A 694 21.68 20.04 19.44
CA LEU A 694 21.74 20.56 18.07
C LEU A 694 20.91 21.84 17.91
N LEU A 695 19.71 21.87 18.51
CA LEU A 695 18.87 23.07 18.56
C LEU A 695 19.59 24.23 19.24
N ASN A 696 20.22 23.98 20.39
CA ASN A 696 20.95 25.00 21.14
C ASN A 696 22.18 25.51 20.36
N ILE A 697 22.96 24.61 19.73
CA ILE A 697 24.10 24.97 18.88
C ILE A 697 23.65 25.84 17.71
N LEU A 698 22.63 25.42 16.97
CA LEU A 698 22.14 26.16 15.80
C LEU A 698 21.53 27.50 16.19
N ALA A 699 20.70 27.56 17.24
CA ALA A 699 20.11 28.80 17.73
C ALA A 699 21.20 29.82 18.08
N TYR A 700 22.21 29.42 18.86
CA TYR A 700 23.30 30.32 19.25
C TYR A 700 24.13 30.77 18.05
N ARG A 701 24.47 29.85 17.13
CA ARG A 701 25.27 30.19 15.94
C ARG A 701 24.54 31.11 14.99
N LEU A 702 23.23 30.89 14.79
CA LEU A 702 22.42 31.79 13.98
C LEU A 702 22.32 33.17 14.62
N MET A 703 22.15 33.25 15.95
CA MET A 703 22.15 34.50 16.72
C MET A 703 23.49 35.25 16.64
N GLU A 704 24.62 34.54 16.71
CA GLU A 704 25.97 35.12 16.58
C GLU A 704 26.18 35.77 15.21
N VAL A 705 25.69 35.14 14.13
CA VAL A 705 25.93 35.59 12.75
C VAL A 705 24.90 36.64 12.29
N ARG A 706 23.64 36.56 12.73
CA ARG A 706 22.52 37.42 12.30
C ARG A 706 21.50 37.68 13.43
N SER A 707 21.95 38.21 14.56
CA SER A 707 21.13 38.39 15.77
C SER A 707 19.74 39.02 15.53
N GLN A 708 19.65 40.14 14.80
CA GLN A 708 18.38 40.85 14.61
C GLN A 708 17.33 40.00 13.85
N SER A 709 17.70 39.46 12.68
CA SER A 709 16.78 38.65 11.86
C SER A 709 16.39 37.34 12.55
N VAL A 710 17.31 36.75 13.31
CA VAL A 710 17.05 35.50 14.04
C VAL A 710 16.18 35.75 15.27
N SER A 711 16.38 36.86 16.00
CA SER A 711 15.48 37.27 17.09
C SER A 711 14.06 37.49 16.60
N GLU A 712 13.87 38.23 15.51
CA GLU A 712 12.53 38.45 14.92
C GLU A 712 11.87 37.12 14.50
N PHE A 713 12.64 36.23 13.87
CA PHE A 713 12.18 34.89 13.50
C PHE A 713 11.78 34.05 14.73
N MET A 714 12.65 33.98 15.74
CA MET A 714 12.40 33.22 16.96
C MET A 714 11.19 33.77 17.71
N ARG A 715 11.03 35.10 17.82
CA ARG A 715 9.85 35.74 18.43
C ARG A 715 8.56 35.36 17.69
N LYS A 716 8.54 35.43 16.34
CA LYS A 716 7.39 35.00 15.52
C LYS A 716 7.01 33.53 15.79
N ILE A 717 7.99 32.64 15.98
CA ILE A 717 7.74 31.23 16.31
C ILE A 717 7.23 31.08 17.75
N LEU A 718 7.87 31.76 18.71
CA LEU A 718 7.52 31.69 20.13
C LEU A 718 6.12 32.26 20.42
N GLU A 719 5.67 33.27 19.67
CA GLU A 719 4.31 33.85 19.72
C GLU A 719 3.22 32.91 19.19
N CYS A 720 3.57 31.95 18.32
CA CYS A 720 2.59 31.01 17.75
C CYS A 720 2.02 30.02 18.78
N GLY A 721 2.61 29.92 19.98
CA GLY A 721 2.13 29.15 21.14
C GLY A 721 2.20 27.63 20.99
N ASP A 722 1.81 27.09 19.83
CA ASP A 722 1.77 25.67 19.51
C ASP A 722 2.36 25.39 18.12
N ILE A 723 3.54 24.77 18.10
CA ILE A 723 4.29 24.44 16.87
C ILE A 723 3.52 23.45 15.98
N ARG A 724 2.53 22.72 16.52
CA ARG A 724 1.64 21.82 15.76
C ARG A 724 0.78 22.57 14.75
N THR A 725 0.52 23.85 15.00
CA THR A 725 -0.26 24.70 14.08
C THR A 725 0.60 25.33 12.96
N MET A 726 1.90 24.99 12.92
CA MET A 726 2.81 25.45 11.88
C MET A 726 2.76 24.52 10.66
N ASP A 727 1.84 24.80 9.74
CA ASP A 727 1.81 24.14 8.44
C ASP A 727 2.94 24.66 7.51
N VAL A 728 3.15 23.98 6.39
CA VAL A 728 4.17 24.36 5.38
C VAL A 728 3.94 25.80 4.87
N LYS A 729 2.69 26.28 4.85
CA LYS A 729 2.36 27.64 4.40
C LYS A 729 2.77 28.71 5.42
N ARG A 730 2.55 28.48 6.72
CA ARG A 730 3.01 29.34 7.81
C ARG A 730 4.52 29.31 7.95
N CYS A 731 5.15 28.14 7.83
CA CYS A 731 6.61 28.04 7.78
C CYS A 731 7.17 28.87 6.62
N ARG A 732 6.59 28.76 5.41
CA ARG A 732 6.97 29.60 4.27
C ARG A 732 6.67 31.09 4.48
N SER A 733 5.59 31.43 5.18
CA SER A 733 5.26 32.83 5.50
C SER A 733 6.23 33.46 6.48
N ILE A 734 6.66 32.73 7.51
CA ILE A 734 7.64 33.21 8.50
C ILE A 734 9.04 33.28 7.86
N LEU A 735 9.34 32.36 6.95
CA LEU A 735 10.59 32.32 6.18
C LEU A 735 10.58 33.26 4.95
N ALA A 736 9.46 33.88 4.58
CA ALA A 736 9.34 34.73 3.39
C ALA A 736 10.18 36.01 3.49
N ASP A 737 10.40 36.49 4.72
CA ASP A 737 11.22 37.68 5.01
C ASP A 737 12.73 37.37 4.95
N VAL A 738 13.12 36.09 4.79
CA VAL A 738 14.52 35.66 4.77
C VAL A 738 15.09 35.82 3.35
N PRO A 739 16.17 36.60 3.16
CA PRO A 739 16.77 36.77 1.84
C PRO A 739 17.33 35.44 1.31
N SER A 740 16.90 35.03 0.12
CA SER A 740 17.45 33.83 -0.55
C SER A 740 18.95 33.93 -0.90
N SER A 741 19.54 35.14 -0.81
CA SER A 741 20.97 35.39 -0.99
C SER A 741 21.82 35.08 0.24
N ASP A 742 21.24 34.98 1.44
CA ASP A 742 21.98 34.62 2.65
C ASP A 742 21.95 33.09 2.85
N GLU A 743 23.02 32.41 2.45
CA GLU A 743 23.11 30.95 2.46
C GLU A 743 22.96 30.34 3.88
N VAL A 744 23.43 31.07 4.90
CA VAL A 744 23.38 30.65 6.31
C VAL A 744 21.95 30.69 6.83
N LEU A 745 21.22 31.78 6.58
CA LEU A 745 19.82 31.89 7.02
C LEU A 745 18.88 31.02 6.19
N SER A 746 19.08 30.98 4.87
CA SER A 746 18.25 30.20 3.94
C SER A 746 18.36 28.68 4.12
N THR A 747 19.41 28.21 4.78
CA THR A 747 19.61 26.79 5.14
C THR A 747 19.38 26.56 6.64
N GLY A 748 19.91 27.43 7.50
CA GLY A 748 19.92 27.25 8.94
C GLY A 748 18.57 27.41 9.62
N LEU A 749 17.74 28.38 9.21
CA LEU A 749 16.42 28.57 9.81
C LEU A 749 15.45 27.42 9.49
N PRO A 750 15.36 26.92 8.23
CA PRO A 750 14.61 25.70 7.93
C PRO A 750 15.10 24.46 8.70
N LEU A 751 16.42 24.27 8.82
CA LEU A 751 17.00 23.16 9.59
C LEU A 751 16.65 23.25 11.07
N PHE A 752 16.75 24.44 11.67
CA PHE A 752 16.37 24.69 13.05
C PHE A 752 14.90 24.33 13.31
N LEU A 753 14.00 24.75 12.41
CA LEU A 753 12.57 24.45 12.52
C LEU A 753 12.29 22.94 12.39
N ALA A 754 12.96 22.26 11.46
CA ALA A 754 12.82 20.81 11.29
C ALA A 754 13.30 20.04 12.54
N LEU A 755 14.45 20.43 13.12
CA LEU A 755 14.96 19.85 14.37
C LEU A 755 13.98 20.05 15.54
N TRP A 756 13.36 21.22 15.64
CA TRP A 756 12.40 21.51 16.71
C TRP A 756 11.13 20.67 16.52
N GLN A 757 10.60 20.58 15.30
CA GLN A 757 9.44 19.73 15.00
C GLN A 757 9.71 18.26 15.36
N VAL A 758 10.90 17.74 15.02
CA VAL A 758 11.29 16.37 15.37
C VAL A 758 11.42 16.18 16.88
N PHE A 759 12.01 17.15 17.59
CA PHE A 759 12.08 17.12 19.07
C PHE A 759 10.69 17.09 19.71
N HIS A 760 9.77 17.94 19.25
CA HIS A 760 8.39 17.99 19.72
C HIS A 760 7.65 16.67 19.46
N TYR A 761 7.80 16.12 18.25
CA TYR A 761 7.16 14.87 17.86
C TYR A 761 7.60 13.70 18.75
N HIS A 762 8.90 13.57 19.02
CA HIS A 762 9.42 12.55 19.93
C HIS A 762 8.89 12.69 21.35
N ILE A 763 8.73 13.91 21.86
CA ILE A 763 8.13 14.13 23.18
C ILE A 763 6.66 13.69 23.19
N GLU A 764 5.86 14.09 22.21
CA GLU A 764 4.42 13.77 22.20
C GLU A 764 4.11 12.28 21.98
N GLN A 765 4.83 11.63 21.06
CA GLN A 765 4.53 10.26 20.65
C GLN A 765 5.20 9.21 21.54
N GLU A 766 6.39 9.50 22.07
CA GLU A 766 7.25 8.48 22.70
C GLU A 766 7.51 8.70 24.18
N VAL A 767 7.26 9.90 24.74
CA VAL A 767 7.37 10.10 26.20
C VAL A 767 6.03 9.72 26.86
N PRO A 768 5.96 8.67 27.68
CA PRO A 768 4.68 8.15 28.19
C PRO A 768 4.03 9.05 29.25
N HIS A 769 4.82 9.83 30.00
CA HIS A 769 4.35 10.57 31.17
C HIS A 769 3.96 12.02 30.83
N THR A 770 2.68 12.36 30.94
CA THR A 770 2.11 13.65 30.50
C THR A 770 2.67 14.86 31.25
N LEU A 771 2.99 14.74 32.54
CA LEU A 771 3.63 15.83 33.30
C LEU A 771 5.06 16.10 32.78
N LEU A 772 5.80 15.03 32.45
CA LEU A 772 7.16 15.16 31.95
C LEU A 772 7.16 15.73 30.53
N GLN A 773 6.22 15.29 29.67
CA GLN A 773 5.99 15.90 28.35
C GLN A 773 5.82 17.43 28.46
N LYS A 774 4.90 17.88 29.33
CA LYS A 774 4.66 19.32 29.54
C LYS A 774 5.91 20.04 30.03
N ARG A 775 6.66 19.46 30.97
CA ARG A 775 7.86 20.10 31.52
C ARG A 775 9.00 20.17 30.51
N LEU A 776 9.22 19.12 29.72
CA LEU A 776 10.21 19.11 28.62
C LEU A 776 9.88 20.16 27.57
N MET A 777 8.62 20.25 27.16
CA MET A 777 8.16 21.25 26.20
C MET A 777 8.32 22.69 26.71
N GLN A 778 7.94 22.94 27.97
CA GLN A 778 8.10 24.24 28.61
C GLN A 778 9.57 24.65 28.75
N GLU A 779 10.44 23.72 29.15
CA GLU A 779 11.86 24.04 29.36
C GLU A 779 12.60 24.24 28.04
N GLN A 780 12.26 23.49 26.98
CA GLN A 780 12.78 23.75 25.62
C GLN A 780 12.36 25.12 25.10
N TRP A 781 11.10 25.53 25.34
CA TRP A 781 10.62 26.86 24.98
C TRP A 781 11.38 27.95 25.76
N ARG A 782 11.54 27.77 27.08
CA ARG A 782 12.31 28.70 27.93
C ARG A 782 13.75 28.83 27.48
N LEU A 783 14.44 27.72 27.19
CA LEU A 783 15.80 27.73 26.68
C LEU A 783 15.94 28.63 25.45
N LEU A 784 15.06 28.47 24.47
CA LEU A 784 15.12 29.23 23.22
C LEU A 784 14.76 30.71 23.43
N ASN A 785 13.77 31.00 24.28
CA ASN A 785 13.45 32.38 24.65
C ASN A 785 14.61 33.05 25.40
N SER A 786 15.26 32.34 26.34
CA SER A 786 16.41 32.85 27.10
C SER A 786 17.66 33.09 26.25
N ILE A 787 17.86 32.32 25.16
CA ILE A 787 18.92 32.61 24.18
C ILE A 787 18.68 33.97 23.53
N VAL A 788 17.44 34.25 23.10
CA VAL A 788 17.08 35.55 22.49
C VAL A 788 17.25 36.68 23.50
N GLU A 789 16.67 36.54 24.70
CA GLU A 789 16.74 37.56 25.77
C GLU A 789 18.17 37.83 26.24
N SER A 790 19.05 36.82 26.26
CA SER A 790 20.46 37.02 26.60
C SER A 790 21.18 37.93 25.60
N TYR A 791 20.89 37.80 24.30
CA TYR A 791 21.45 38.70 23.30
C TYR A 791 20.88 40.12 23.42
N GLU A 792 19.58 40.25 23.69
CA GLU A 792 18.92 41.54 23.89
C GLU A 792 19.48 42.28 25.12
N LEU A 793 19.61 41.60 26.26
CA LEU A 793 20.12 42.17 27.51
C LEU A 793 21.64 42.37 27.49
N GLY A 794 22.40 41.38 26.98
CA GLY A 794 23.86 41.38 27.00
C GLY A 794 24.48 42.44 26.07
N LEU A 795 23.77 42.83 25.01
CA LEU A 795 24.20 43.86 24.05
C LEU A 795 23.56 45.24 24.31
N ALA A 796 22.65 45.36 25.28
CA ALA A 796 22.05 46.64 25.64
C ALA A 796 23.12 47.64 26.09
N ASN A 797 23.09 48.87 25.53
CA ASN A 797 24.12 49.89 25.75
C ASN A 797 23.95 50.71 27.03
N GLU A 798 22.79 50.67 27.69
CA GLU A 798 22.53 51.50 28.86
C GLU A 798 22.67 50.71 30.18
N PRO A 799 23.43 51.22 31.16
CA PRO A 799 23.38 50.70 32.52
C PRO A 799 22.00 51.02 33.09
N SER A 800 21.15 49.99 33.25
CA SER A 800 19.91 50.11 34.00
C SER A 800 20.27 50.60 35.41
N SER A 801 19.81 51.79 35.77
CA SER A 801 19.94 52.36 37.11
C SER A 801 19.09 51.57 38.10
N SER A 802 19.59 50.42 38.57
CA SER A 802 19.06 49.70 39.72
C SER A 802 20.09 49.67 40.83
N GLY A 803 19.72 50.21 42.00
CA GLY A 803 20.62 50.41 43.13
C GLY A 803 21.17 49.10 43.69
N LEU A 804 22.39 49.16 44.26
CA LEU A 804 22.91 48.08 45.10
C LEU A 804 21.98 47.88 46.29
N LEU A 805 21.18 46.82 46.27
CA LEU A 805 20.52 46.33 47.47
C LEU A 805 21.50 45.43 48.22
N THR A 806 21.92 45.88 49.40
CA THR A 806 22.52 45.02 50.41
C THR A 806 21.46 44.02 50.87
N ASN A 807 21.37 42.86 50.25
CA ASN A 807 20.66 41.73 50.84
C ASN A 807 21.50 41.18 52.00
N ASP A 808 20.83 40.79 53.09
CA ASP A 808 21.35 40.29 54.39
C ASP A 808 22.35 39.09 54.31
N ALA A 809 22.82 38.72 53.12
CA ALA A 809 23.76 37.64 52.84
C ALA A 809 25.17 38.10 52.41
N GLY A 810 25.45 39.42 52.36
CA GLY A 810 26.81 39.94 52.11
C GLY A 810 27.35 39.73 50.68
N CYS A 811 26.47 39.65 49.67
CA CYS A 811 26.85 39.38 48.27
C CYS A 811 26.72 40.64 47.39
N ASP A 812 27.81 41.05 46.73
CA ASP A 812 27.96 42.31 45.97
C ASP A 812 27.59 42.16 44.48
N LEU A 813 26.43 41.57 44.18
CA LEU A 813 25.92 41.38 42.80
C LEU A 813 24.70 42.28 42.55
N SER A 814 24.68 42.99 41.43
CA SER A 814 23.56 43.87 41.07
C SER A 814 22.30 43.09 40.64
N GLU A 815 21.12 43.69 40.80
CA GLU A 815 19.86 43.12 40.31
C GLU A 815 19.90 42.88 38.79
N GLY A 816 20.51 43.80 38.04
CA GLY A 816 20.69 43.64 36.59
C GLY A 816 21.57 42.45 36.23
N PHE A 817 22.62 42.16 37.02
CA PHE A 817 23.47 40.99 36.81
C PHE A 817 22.70 39.70 37.04
N LEU A 818 21.92 39.64 38.13
CA LEU A 818 21.10 38.48 38.45
C LEU A 818 20.01 38.24 37.39
N ALA A 819 19.37 39.30 36.89
CA ALA A 819 18.39 39.22 35.80
C ALA A 819 19.04 38.69 34.51
N TYR A 820 20.20 39.24 34.13
CA TYR A 820 20.95 38.74 32.96
C TYR A 820 21.38 37.27 33.13
N MET A 821 21.88 36.90 34.31
CA MET A 821 22.28 35.53 34.59
C MET A 821 21.11 34.55 34.54
N SER A 822 19.88 34.98 34.87
CA SER A 822 18.71 34.10 34.80
C SER A 822 18.40 33.61 33.39
N VAL A 823 18.76 34.39 32.35
CA VAL A 823 18.61 34.01 30.94
C VAL A 823 19.91 33.46 30.35
N GLN A 824 21.07 34.07 30.66
CA GLN A 824 22.36 33.64 30.12
C GLN A 824 22.74 32.24 30.63
N ALA A 825 22.38 31.88 31.86
CA ALA A 825 22.72 30.57 32.42
C ALA A 825 22.03 29.42 31.68
N LYS A 826 20.83 29.66 31.14
CA LYS A 826 20.00 28.64 30.48
C LYS A 826 20.67 28.00 29.27
N ARG A 827 21.59 28.68 28.59
CA ARG A 827 22.36 28.12 27.46
C ARG A 827 23.15 26.85 27.81
N TRP A 828 23.47 26.66 29.10
CA TRP A 828 24.14 25.46 29.59
C TRP A 828 23.21 24.24 29.62
N GLN A 829 21.89 24.48 29.50
CA GLN A 829 20.81 23.50 29.27
C GLN A 829 20.77 22.31 30.25
N ALA A 830 21.39 22.42 31.44
CA ALA A 830 21.48 21.32 32.39
C ALA A 830 20.10 20.91 32.90
N THR A 831 19.17 21.86 33.09
CA THR A 831 17.80 21.57 33.51
C THR A 831 17.09 20.68 32.49
N LEU A 832 17.14 21.03 31.21
CA LEU A 832 16.51 20.27 30.14
C LEU A 832 17.12 18.87 29.99
N LEU A 833 18.45 18.77 30.06
CA LEU A 833 19.16 17.49 29.98
C LEU A 833 18.81 16.55 31.14
N LEU A 834 18.71 17.08 32.36
CA LEU A 834 18.27 16.31 33.54
C LEU A 834 16.80 15.88 33.43
N LEU A 835 15.92 16.74 32.90
CA LEU A 835 14.53 16.37 32.62
C LEU A 835 14.47 15.24 31.57
N ILE A 836 15.30 15.28 30.52
CA ILE A 836 15.38 14.18 29.55
C ILE A 836 15.90 12.91 30.21
N ASP A 837 16.91 13.00 31.08
CA ASP A 837 17.42 11.84 31.81
C ASP A 837 16.38 11.24 32.77
N SER A 838 15.39 12.03 33.22
CA SER A 838 14.28 11.52 34.05
C SER A 838 13.35 10.53 33.33
N LEU A 839 13.48 10.36 32.01
CA LEU A 839 12.86 9.27 31.26
C LEU A 839 13.29 7.88 31.75
N ALA A 840 14.44 7.80 32.42
CA ALA A 840 14.88 6.56 33.04
C ALA A 840 14.14 6.21 34.33
N LEU A 841 13.40 7.15 34.91
CA LEU A 841 12.63 6.93 36.15
C LEU A 841 11.26 6.31 35.84
N ALA A 842 10.79 5.46 36.76
CA ALA A 842 9.43 4.92 36.69
C ALA A 842 8.38 6.04 36.81
N SER A 843 7.20 5.88 36.20
CA SER A 843 6.19 6.93 36.14
C SER A 843 5.68 7.35 37.53
N GLU A 844 5.64 6.40 38.47
CA GLU A 844 5.27 6.61 39.87
C GLU A 844 6.28 7.50 40.61
N VAL A 845 7.50 7.61 40.08
CA VAL A 845 8.56 8.44 40.66
C VAL A 845 8.42 9.90 40.21
N LEU A 846 7.79 10.17 39.08
CA LEU A 846 7.72 11.49 38.45
C LEU A 846 6.61 12.38 39.02
N THR A 847 6.81 12.93 40.22
CA THR A 847 5.88 13.89 40.85
C THR A 847 6.27 15.35 40.57
N PRO A 848 5.33 16.32 40.67
CA PRO A 848 5.64 17.75 40.53
C PRO A 848 6.76 18.22 41.46
N GLU A 849 6.76 17.80 42.72
CA GLU A 849 7.74 18.21 43.73
C GLU A 849 9.15 17.69 43.38
N ARG A 850 9.25 16.49 42.81
CA ARG A 850 10.52 15.90 42.36
C ARG A 850 11.06 16.58 41.12
N LEU A 851 10.20 16.90 40.15
CA LEU A 851 10.61 17.66 38.98
C LEU A 851 11.03 19.08 39.36
N ASP A 852 10.32 19.76 40.27
CA ASP A 852 10.72 21.08 40.76
C ASP A 852 12.05 21.04 41.52
N PHE A 853 12.28 20.01 42.35
CA PHE A 853 13.58 19.79 42.97
C PHE A 853 14.70 19.61 41.93
N LEU A 854 14.45 18.82 40.88
CA LEU A 854 15.40 18.60 39.78
C LEU A 854 15.70 19.89 39.00
N ASN A 855 14.71 20.78 38.83
CA ASN A 855 14.94 22.09 38.20
C ASN A 855 15.89 22.96 39.02
N ARG A 856 15.79 22.96 40.35
CA ARG A 856 16.73 23.71 41.21
C ARG A 856 18.16 23.20 41.07
N ILE A 857 18.33 21.88 40.95
CA ILE A 857 19.64 21.28 40.65
C ILE A 857 20.14 21.76 39.28
N GLY A 858 19.28 21.68 38.26
CA GLY A 858 19.60 22.15 36.90
C GLY A 858 20.01 23.63 36.86
N GLU A 859 19.28 24.51 37.53
CA GLU A 859 19.57 25.94 37.63
C GLU A 859 20.88 26.24 38.37
N TYR A 860 21.21 25.46 39.40
CA TYR A 860 22.50 25.56 40.08
C TYR A 860 23.65 25.15 39.14
N MET A 861 23.50 24.04 38.41
CA MET A 861 24.49 23.58 37.43
C MET A 861 24.64 24.54 36.25
N GLU A 862 23.54 25.14 35.78
CA GLU A 862 23.53 26.16 34.72
C GLU A 862 24.32 27.40 35.12
N TRP A 863 24.18 27.85 36.38
CA TRP A 863 24.95 28.95 36.94
C TRP A 863 26.45 28.63 36.94
N GLU A 864 26.83 27.53 37.59
CA GLU A 864 28.23 27.08 37.71
C GLU A 864 28.90 26.89 36.35
N GLY A 865 28.23 26.20 35.43
CA GLY A 865 28.71 25.99 34.06
C GLY A 865 28.88 27.29 33.29
N THR A 866 27.95 28.23 33.45
CA THR A 866 27.99 29.51 32.73
C THR A 866 29.13 30.40 33.21
N ILE A 867 29.33 30.52 34.52
CA ILE A 867 30.44 31.30 35.10
C ILE A 867 31.78 30.73 34.65
N ALA A 868 31.98 29.41 34.79
CA ALA A 868 33.21 28.75 34.39
C ALA A 868 33.51 28.91 32.89
N HIS A 869 32.51 28.69 32.02
CA HIS A 869 32.67 28.85 30.58
C HIS A 869 32.92 30.30 30.15
N ASP A 870 32.14 31.27 30.66
CA ASP A 870 32.27 32.67 30.24
C ASP A 870 33.56 33.31 30.69
N LEU A 871 34.02 32.97 31.89
CA LEU A 871 35.31 33.42 32.37
C LEU A 871 36.46 32.80 31.57
N ALA A 872 36.36 31.55 31.13
CA ALA A 872 37.39 30.94 30.29
C ALA A 872 37.46 31.55 28.88
N ARG A 873 36.40 32.20 28.40
CA ARG A 873 36.26 32.70 27.02
C ARG A 873 36.00 34.21 26.89
N TYR A 874 36.11 35.00 27.96
CA TYR A 874 35.73 36.42 27.92
C TYR A 874 36.54 37.26 26.91
N THR A 875 37.84 37.00 26.75
CA THR A 875 38.68 37.72 25.76
C THR A 875 38.20 37.50 24.32
N ARG A 876 37.81 36.28 23.99
CA ARG A 876 37.18 35.94 22.71
C ARG A 876 35.82 36.63 22.58
N ALA A 877 35.01 36.61 23.64
CA ALA A 877 33.69 37.21 23.64
C ALA A 877 33.70 38.73 23.38
N VAL A 878 34.68 39.45 23.94
CA VAL A 878 34.90 40.88 23.67
C VAL A 878 35.20 41.12 22.18
N THR A 879 36.01 40.24 21.57
CA THR A 879 36.39 40.35 20.16
C THR A 879 35.22 40.05 19.22
N GLU A 880 34.46 38.99 19.51
CA GLU A 880 33.33 38.52 18.70
C GLU A 880 32.01 39.24 19.02
N ARG A 881 31.98 40.14 20.02
CA ARG A 881 30.79 40.85 20.51
C ARG A 881 29.62 39.92 20.85
N VAL A 882 29.93 38.81 21.51
CA VAL A 882 28.92 37.83 21.96
C VAL A 882 28.58 37.99 23.44
N PRO A 883 27.36 37.64 23.88
CA PRO A 883 26.95 37.78 25.28
C PRO A 883 27.81 36.95 26.23
N ASN A 884 28.30 37.58 27.29
CA ASN A 884 29.20 36.97 28.27
C ASN A 884 28.97 37.56 29.67
N ALA A 885 28.79 36.71 30.68
CA ALA A 885 28.51 37.07 32.06
C ALA A 885 29.60 37.94 32.69
N PHE A 886 30.87 37.59 32.50
CA PHE A 886 31.97 38.36 33.09
C PHE A 886 32.10 39.75 32.46
N VAL A 887 31.99 39.83 31.13
CA VAL A 887 31.99 41.11 30.40
C VAL A 887 30.82 42.00 30.82
N PHE A 888 29.63 41.40 30.99
CA PHE A 888 28.44 42.13 31.45
C PHE A 888 28.61 42.66 32.88
N TRP A 889 29.19 41.87 33.79
CA TRP A 889 29.50 42.29 35.16
C TRP A 889 30.52 43.45 35.20
N LEU A 890 31.59 43.37 34.42
CA LEU A 890 32.57 44.45 34.28
C LEU A 890 31.90 45.74 33.79
N LYS A 891 31.05 45.63 32.75
CA LYS A 891 30.31 46.77 32.19
C LYS A 891 29.41 47.44 33.23
N GLN A 892 28.75 46.66 34.10
CA GLN A 892 27.93 47.21 35.17
C GLN A 892 28.73 47.91 36.27
N LYS A 893 29.95 47.43 36.56
CA LYS A 893 30.87 48.12 37.46
C LYS A 893 31.60 49.31 36.81
N GLY A 894 31.33 49.60 35.53
CA GLY A 894 32.00 50.67 34.78
C GLY A 894 33.46 50.36 34.44
N LEU A 895 33.86 49.09 34.49
CA LEU A 895 35.22 48.61 34.23
C LEU A 895 35.40 48.24 32.76
N HIS A 896 36.60 48.46 32.21
CA HIS A 896 36.90 48.12 30.82
C HIS A 896 37.29 46.64 30.70
N ALA A 897 36.82 45.95 29.65
CA ALA A 897 37.08 44.52 29.48
C ALA A 897 38.57 44.16 29.31
N ALA A 898 39.41 45.13 28.97
CA ALA A 898 40.87 44.98 28.88
C ALA A 898 41.52 44.76 30.27
N ASP A 899 40.92 45.31 31.33
CA ASP A 899 41.42 45.23 32.70
C ASP A 899 40.86 43.99 33.44
N GLY A 900 40.15 43.11 32.71
CA GLY A 900 39.41 42.00 33.29
C GLY A 900 40.25 41.02 34.09
N GLU A 901 41.54 40.82 33.77
CA GLU A 901 42.41 39.89 34.51
C GLU A 901 42.53 40.28 36.01
N ASP A 902 42.54 41.58 36.31
CA ASP A 902 42.70 42.08 37.69
C ASP A 902 41.46 41.85 38.57
N PHE A 903 40.30 41.61 37.95
CA PHE A 903 39.01 41.46 38.63
C PHE A 903 38.46 40.03 38.62
N VAL A 904 39.21 39.06 38.09
CA VAL A 904 38.82 37.64 38.06
C VAL A 904 38.54 37.11 39.47
N ASP A 905 39.44 37.38 40.42
CA ASP A 905 39.31 36.94 41.82
C ASP A 905 38.10 37.58 42.50
N GLU A 906 37.81 38.85 42.20
CA GLU A 906 36.65 39.55 42.75
C GLU A 906 35.34 38.97 42.22
N PHE A 907 35.28 38.71 40.92
CA PHE A 907 34.13 38.07 40.28
C PHE A 907 33.89 36.66 40.79
N HIS A 908 34.94 35.86 40.97
CA HIS A 908 34.85 34.54 41.59
C HIS A 908 34.27 34.63 43.00
N ARG A 909 34.81 35.49 43.87
CA ARG A 909 34.28 35.66 45.23
C ARG A 909 32.79 36.01 45.25
N ALA A 910 32.36 36.94 44.40
CA ALA A 910 30.97 37.38 44.35
C ALA A 910 30.03 36.29 43.81
N THR A 911 30.44 35.57 42.76
CA THR A 911 29.61 34.54 42.13
C THR A 911 29.58 33.22 42.90
N ASP A 912 30.69 32.84 43.54
CA ASP A 912 30.79 31.66 44.41
C ASP A 912 29.94 31.81 45.68
N LEU A 913 29.86 33.01 46.26
CA LEU A 913 29.03 33.25 47.44
C LEU A 913 27.53 33.08 47.14
N TYR A 914 27.09 33.57 45.98
CA TYR A 914 25.72 33.39 45.51
C TYR A 914 25.42 31.91 45.20
N ALA A 915 26.34 31.23 44.52
CA ALA A 915 26.21 29.81 44.21
C ALA A 915 26.19 28.94 45.48
N ALA A 916 27.02 29.25 46.47
CA ALA A 916 27.02 28.58 47.78
C ALA A 916 25.69 28.76 48.51
N THR A 917 25.04 29.92 48.37
CA THR A 917 23.71 30.16 48.92
C THR A 917 22.65 29.27 48.26
N LYS A 918 22.67 29.15 46.92
CA LYS A 918 21.79 28.23 46.18
C LYS A 918 22.03 26.77 46.56
N TRP A 919 23.29 26.35 46.67
CA TRP A 919 23.64 25.00 47.08
C TRP A 919 23.16 24.70 48.52
N LYS A 920 23.32 25.66 49.44
CA LYS A 920 22.83 25.54 50.82
C LYS A 920 21.31 25.37 50.87
N ALA A 921 20.56 26.07 50.02
CA ALA A 921 19.11 25.91 49.92
C ALA A 921 18.72 24.50 49.43
N ILE A 922 19.46 23.93 48.45
CA ILE A 922 19.24 22.54 48.00
C ILE A 922 19.55 21.55 49.13
N LEU A 923 20.63 21.78 49.89
CA LEU A 923 21.03 20.92 51.01
C LEU A 923 20.05 20.96 52.19
N GLN A 924 19.35 22.08 52.41
CA GLN A 924 18.30 22.17 53.45
C GLN A 924 17.16 21.18 53.22
N ASP A 925 16.85 20.91 51.95
CA ASP A 925 15.78 19.99 51.55
C ASP A 925 16.27 18.55 51.29
N ARG A 926 17.53 18.22 51.61
CA ARG A 926 18.15 16.92 51.26
C ARG A 926 17.44 15.71 51.85
N GLU A 927 16.71 15.87 52.96
CA GLU A 927 15.98 14.79 53.64
C GLU A 927 14.53 14.65 53.14
N SER A 928 14.07 15.58 52.29
CA SER A 928 12.73 15.56 51.70
C SER A 928 12.49 14.32 50.84
N VAL A 929 11.22 13.91 50.73
CA VAL A 929 10.80 12.77 49.88
C VAL A 929 11.15 13.03 48.39
N ALA A 930 11.21 14.29 47.99
CA ALA A 930 11.62 14.69 46.65
C ALA A 930 13.13 14.51 46.40
N ALA A 931 13.97 14.84 47.39
CA ALA A 931 15.42 14.77 47.27
C ALA A 931 15.99 13.35 47.23
N ARG A 932 15.32 12.37 47.87
CA ARG A 932 15.81 10.99 48.02
C ARG A 932 16.06 10.24 46.69
N VAL A 933 15.46 10.71 45.60
CA VAL A 933 15.63 10.11 44.26
C VAL A 933 16.95 10.55 43.61
N PHE A 934 17.52 11.68 44.01
CA PHE A 934 18.66 12.29 43.33
C PHE A 934 19.94 12.23 44.16
N SER A 935 21.07 11.92 43.52
CA SER A 935 22.38 11.87 44.15
C SER A 935 23.01 13.27 44.22
N LEU A 936 22.84 13.97 45.34
CA LEU A 936 23.52 15.24 45.60
C LEU A 936 25.07 15.12 45.53
N PRO A 937 25.71 14.03 46.01
CA PRO A 937 27.14 13.84 45.81
C PRO A 937 27.55 13.75 44.33
N ALA A 938 26.69 13.20 43.46
CA ALA A 938 26.94 13.20 42.01
C ALA A 938 26.88 14.61 41.42
N VAL A 939 25.96 15.46 41.90
CA VAL A 939 25.89 16.88 41.49
C VAL A 939 27.21 17.59 41.80
N GLU A 940 27.75 17.44 43.00
CA GLU A 940 29.05 18.03 43.38
C GLU A 940 30.19 17.51 42.50
N ARG A 941 30.24 16.20 42.21
CA ARG A 941 31.25 15.62 41.30
C ARG A 941 31.17 16.22 39.89
N VAL A 942 29.96 16.36 39.34
CA VAL A 942 29.77 16.94 38.00
C VAL A 942 30.15 18.42 37.99
N VAL A 943 29.79 19.20 39.01
CA VAL A 943 30.19 20.62 39.12
C VAL A 943 31.70 20.77 39.26
N HIS A 944 32.37 19.91 40.03
CA HIS A 944 33.83 19.88 40.09
C HIS A 944 34.46 19.53 38.74
N LEU A 945 33.87 18.60 37.99
CA LEU A 945 34.32 18.27 36.63
C LEU A 945 34.18 19.47 35.69
N ILE A 946 33.05 20.19 35.73
CA ILE A 946 32.83 21.43 34.97
C ILE A 946 33.92 22.46 35.29
N ARG A 947 34.15 22.75 36.58
CA ARG A 947 35.20 23.69 37.01
C ARG A 947 36.60 23.23 36.58
N GLY A 948 36.86 21.92 36.57
CA GLY A 948 38.12 21.34 36.11
C GLY A 948 38.36 21.49 34.60
N ILE A 949 37.31 21.36 33.78
CA ILE A 949 37.38 21.52 32.32
C ILE A 949 37.74 22.97 31.93
N TYR A 950 37.25 23.96 32.70
CA TYR A 950 37.40 25.38 32.37
C TYR A 950 38.38 26.16 33.26
N GLY A 951 38.92 25.56 34.33
CA GLY A 951 39.75 26.23 35.33
C GLY A 951 41.19 26.54 34.90
N GLU A 952 41.85 27.46 35.63
CA GLU A 952 43.15 28.07 35.29
C GLU A 952 44.36 27.13 35.17
N ARG A 953 44.31 25.93 35.78
CA ARG A 953 45.42 24.96 35.73
C ARG A 953 45.45 24.07 34.48
N SER A 954 44.49 24.26 33.58
CA SER A 954 44.46 23.58 32.29
C SER A 954 45.51 24.21 31.34
N GLY A 955 46.69 23.59 31.23
CA GLY A 955 47.76 24.07 30.33
C GLY A 955 47.26 24.31 28.90
N ARG A 956 47.97 25.13 28.10
CA ARG A 956 47.60 25.57 26.73
C ARG A 956 47.03 24.49 25.78
N ARG A 957 47.31 23.20 26.02
CA ARG A 957 46.68 22.07 25.30
C ARG A 957 45.21 21.84 25.67
N SER A 958 44.85 21.97 26.95
CA SER A 958 43.49 21.75 27.45
C SER A 958 42.53 22.93 27.19
N ARG A 959 43.04 24.15 26.99
CA ARG A 959 42.23 25.28 26.47
C ARG A 959 41.71 25.08 25.02
N LYS A 960 42.36 24.23 24.21
CA LYS A 960 41.83 23.79 22.90
C LYS A 960 40.74 22.72 23.03
N GLU A 961 40.47 22.25 24.24
CA GLU A 961 39.54 21.16 24.59
C GLU A 961 38.32 21.66 25.38
N SER A 962 37.97 22.94 25.27
CA SER A 962 36.85 23.50 26.05
C SER A 962 35.48 23.16 25.42
N PHE A 963 34.52 22.79 26.26
CA PHE A 963 33.19 22.24 25.93
C PHE A 963 32.29 23.15 25.06
#